data_AF-A0A6A7W9Q8-F1
#
_entry.id   AF-A0A6A7W9Q8-F1
#
_cell.length_a   1.000
_cell.length_b   1.000
_cell.length_c   1.000
_cell.angle_alpha   90.00
_cell.angle_beta   90.00
_cell.angle_gamma   90.00
#
_symmetry.space_group_name_H-M   'P 1'
#
loop_
_entity.id
_entity.type
_entity.pdbx_description
1 polymer ?
#
loop_
_entity_poly.entity_id
_entity_poly.type
_entity_poly.pdbx_seq_one_letter_code
_entity_poly.pdbx_strand_id
1 'polypeptide(L)'
;MKKVYLTLIALLAVISASAQGWPANYKGVMLQGFSWNAYDYAQWKTLEAQTSELKGFIDLVWVPQSGKCAETVQVMGYKPYYYFNHNSSFGTEDELRSMIKTFKDNGIGTIADVVVNHRNTEGWFTFPAETYKGVTYQMLPTDICKNDDGGKTATQAQKEGVSLSNNNDEGSDFGDCRDLDHKSANVQKVVKAYLKFLKEDLGYIGFRYDMVKGFNASHVGDYNTATGIQYSVGEYWDGVGNIKNWINKTGKKSGAFDFQFHYNMTDAIKYNDWRKLNNSSLMSDPSYRQYAVTFVENHDIQVREDKSNNPDPIPTAYIPAANAFLIAMPGTPCIFQPHWRAYEHELKSMIEARKLVGITNTSSYNNYTNNAQYFANAVSGTNGRKLLVVVGIPSMMATPSKTEYTRILSGKNYMYYLSNNSETAWADKASGEYEEGFKVTLTAVSQNSAAKLVYTTNGIDPTAKSAQVASGTSININSSCTLKVGLLINGTVSGIRTYNYSIKSFEPYNITVYVNTDDTNWKKVNFHIWSSMTDFTEGTEWPGVNITQTKTIDNKNWYYKEFTITQKGGLINFVFCEPNAAGTAAKTQSVDFIGVNSTIFVKVGPNKNSKGQYIVTDVTKDIDTGIDLPITENTGKNVNNAWYTLSGMKMNQKPNQAGIYIHHGKKVVIK
;
A
#
# COMPACT_ATOMS: atom_id res chain seq x y z
N MET A 1 24.89 -41.24 -34.73
CA MET A 1 25.06 -39.78 -34.93
C MET A 1 23.73 -38.98 -34.88
N LYS A 2 22.73 -39.37 -34.08
CA LYS A 2 21.45 -38.61 -33.96
C LYS A 2 21.03 -38.25 -32.52
N LYS A 3 21.86 -38.58 -31.52
CA LYS A 3 21.61 -38.26 -30.10
C LYS A 3 22.53 -37.18 -29.50
N VAL A 4 23.47 -36.63 -30.29
CA VAL A 4 24.44 -35.61 -29.83
C VAL A 4 24.02 -34.18 -30.26
N TYR A 5 23.11 -34.04 -31.22
CA TYR A 5 22.68 -32.72 -31.72
C TYR A 5 21.54 -32.06 -30.91
N LEU A 6 20.80 -32.83 -30.10
CA LEU A 6 19.73 -32.27 -29.24
C LEU A 6 20.28 -31.59 -27.97
N THR A 7 21.46 -32.00 -27.50
CA THR A 7 22.08 -31.42 -26.30
C THR A 7 22.79 -30.10 -26.61
N LEU A 8 23.33 -29.91 -27.82
CA LEU A 8 23.97 -28.65 -28.23
C LEU A 8 22.97 -27.52 -28.52
N ILE A 9 21.74 -27.84 -28.98
CA ILE A 9 20.70 -26.82 -29.21
C ILE A 9 20.06 -26.38 -27.88
N ALA A 10 19.99 -27.25 -26.87
CA ALA A 10 19.55 -26.88 -25.52
C ALA A 10 20.57 -26.01 -24.75
N LEU A 11 21.87 -26.11 -25.10
CA LEU A 11 22.95 -25.31 -24.50
C LEU A 11 23.13 -23.92 -25.14
N LEU A 12 22.57 -23.69 -26.33
CA LEU A 12 22.56 -22.38 -27.01
C LEU A 12 21.29 -21.56 -26.74
N ALA A 13 20.33 -22.10 -25.99
CA ALA A 13 19.12 -21.42 -25.53
C ALA A 13 19.16 -21.01 -24.05
N VAL A 14 20.35 -21.03 -23.41
CA VAL A 14 20.60 -20.12 -22.29
C VAL A 14 20.86 -18.74 -22.90
N ILE A 15 19.79 -18.13 -23.45
CA ILE A 15 19.76 -16.67 -23.53
C ILE A 15 20.01 -16.28 -22.08
N SER A 16 21.19 -15.72 -21.79
CA SER A 16 21.45 -15.06 -20.53
C SER A 16 20.25 -14.15 -20.34
N ALA A 17 19.35 -14.52 -19.43
CA ALA A 17 18.18 -13.73 -19.09
C ALA A 17 18.77 -12.48 -18.44
N SER A 18 19.21 -11.53 -19.28
CA SER A 18 19.63 -10.22 -18.87
C SER A 18 18.50 -9.72 -17.99
N ALA A 19 18.80 -9.38 -16.74
CA ALA A 19 17.81 -8.94 -15.76
C ALA A 19 16.97 -7.81 -16.39
N GLN A 20 15.79 -8.15 -16.91
CA GLN A 20 14.93 -7.19 -17.57
C GLN A 20 14.18 -6.46 -16.49
N GLY A 21 14.34 -5.14 -16.41
CA GLY A 21 13.89 -4.34 -15.27
C GLY A 21 12.39 -4.28 -15.04
N TRP A 22 11.61 -4.76 -16.00
CA TRP A 22 10.18 -4.92 -15.89
C TRP A 22 9.69 -5.94 -16.94
N PRO A 23 8.81 -6.89 -16.57
CA PRO A 23 8.32 -7.89 -17.51
C PRO A 23 7.48 -7.28 -18.64
N ALA A 24 7.65 -7.81 -19.85
CA ALA A 24 6.76 -7.53 -20.98
C ALA A 24 5.42 -8.24 -20.81
N ASN A 25 4.35 -7.69 -21.40
CA ASN A 25 2.99 -8.21 -21.32
C ASN A 25 2.48 -8.42 -19.88
N TYR A 26 2.98 -7.61 -18.93
CA TYR A 26 2.55 -7.67 -17.55
C TYR A 26 1.14 -7.11 -17.41
N LYS A 27 0.24 -7.89 -16.81
CA LYS A 27 -1.18 -7.54 -16.62
C LYS A 27 -1.48 -6.89 -15.27
N GLY A 28 -0.52 -6.95 -14.35
CA GLY A 28 -0.79 -6.62 -12.96
C GLY A 28 -0.98 -5.13 -12.72
N VAL A 29 -1.61 -4.84 -11.59
CA VAL A 29 -1.85 -3.51 -11.04
C VAL A 29 -1.01 -3.37 -9.77
N MET A 30 -0.38 -2.21 -9.64
CA MET A 30 0.43 -1.85 -8.49
C MET A 30 -0.35 -0.90 -7.58
N LEU A 31 -0.13 -1.02 -6.28
CA LEU A 31 -0.59 -0.09 -5.25
C LEU A 31 0.64 0.51 -4.57
N GLN A 32 0.74 1.83 -4.49
CA GLN A 32 1.58 2.46 -3.48
C GLN A 32 0.83 2.35 -2.16
N GLY A 33 1.27 1.48 -1.25
CA GLY A 33 0.59 1.12 0.00
C GLY A 33 0.67 2.16 1.11
N PHE A 34 1.11 3.38 0.83
CA PHE A 34 1.27 4.44 1.82
C PHE A 34 1.10 5.82 1.20
N SER A 35 0.90 6.81 2.05
CA SER A 35 0.99 8.24 1.76
C SER A 35 1.92 8.88 2.81
N TRP A 36 2.32 10.13 2.62
CA TRP A 36 3.13 10.83 3.61
C TRP A 36 2.38 10.90 4.95
N ASN A 37 3.09 10.64 6.05
CA ASN A 37 2.57 10.58 7.41
C ASN A 37 1.43 9.57 7.68
N ALA A 38 1.13 8.65 6.75
CA ALA A 38 0.14 7.60 6.97
C ALA A 38 0.68 6.42 7.80
N TYR A 39 1.32 6.73 8.92
CA TYR A 39 1.87 5.76 9.85
C TYR A 39 0.78 4.87 10.44
N ASP A 40 -0.48 5.28 10.45
CA ASP A 40 -1.63 4.53 10.93
C ASP A 40 -2.10 3.46 9.91
N TYR A 41 -2.15 3.83 8.63
CA TYR A 41 -2.58 2.94 7.56
C TYR A 41 -1.46 2.12 6.90
N ALA A 42 -0.21 2.56 7.04
CA ALA A 42 0.95 1.89 6.46
C ALA A 42 1.72 0.99 7.43
N GLN A 43 1.22 0.79 8.66
CA GLN A 43 1.76 -0.25 9.55
C GLN A 43 1.71 -1.62 8.86
N TRP A 44 2.70 -2.48 9.10
CA TRP A 44 2.78 -3.82 8.50
C TRP A 44 1.54 -4.66 8.77
N LYS A 45 1.02 -4.62 10.00
CA LYS A 45 -0.23 -5.30 10.38
C LYS A 45 -1.46 -4.74 9.66
N THR A 46 -1.52 -3.43 9.48
CA THR A 46 -2.64 -2.78 8.79
C THR A 46 -2.64 -3.13 7.30
N LEU A 47 -1.46 -3.17 6.67
CA LEU A 47 -1.30 -3.62 5.29
C LEU A 47 -1.62 -5.11 5.15
N GLU A 48 -1.14 -5.94 6.07
CA GLU A 48 -1.43 -7.38 6.10
C GLU A 48 -2.93 -7.65 6.21
N ALA A 49 -3.65 -6.91 7.06
CA ALA A 49 -5.11 -7.04 7.22
C ALA A 49 -5.91 -6.71 5.94
N GLN A 50 -5.37 -5.88 5.05
CA GLN A 50 -6.00 -5.53 3.77
C GLN A 50 -5.88 -6.63 2.71
N THR A 51 -5.17 -7.74 2.98
CA THR A 51 -4.91 -8.81 2.00
C THR A 51 -6.17 -9.31 1.29
N SER A 52 -7.28 -9.52 2.02
CA SER A 52 -8.54 -9.98 1.43
C SER A 52 -9.16 -8.96 0.49
N GLU A 53 -8.96 -7.67 0.75
CA GLU A 53 -9.46 -6.57 -0.08
C GLU A 53 -8.63 -6.41 -1.35
N LEU A 54 -7.32 -6.63 -1.25
CA LEU A 54 -6.37 -6.51 -2.37
C LEU A 54 -6.38 -7.73 -3.31
N LYS A 55 -6.58 -8.94 -2.77
CA LYS A 55 -6.47 -10.21 -3.50
C LYS A 55 -7.34 -10.24 -4.76
N GLY A 56 -6.72 -10.57 -5.88
CA GLY A 56 -7.39 -10.65 -7.18
C GLY A 56 -7.46 -9.30 -7.92
N PHE A 57 -7.26 -8.18 -7.24
CA PHE A 57 -7.29 -6.83 -7.82
C PHE A 57 -5.90 -6.23 -7.94
N ILE A 58 -5.15 -6.17 -6.84
CA ILE A 58 -3.78 -5.68 -6.79
C ILE A 58 -2.80 -6.85 -6.88
N ASP A 59 -1.76 -6.69 -7.67
CA ASP A 59 -0.76 -7.72 -7.95
C ASP A 59 0.62 -7.35 -7.35
N LEU A 60 0.89 -6.05 -7.14
CA LEU A 60 2.09 -5.54 -6.48
C LEU A 60 1.73 -4.46 -5.45
N VAL A 61 2.37 -4.47 -4.28
CA VAL A 61 2.29 -3.40 -3.28
C VAL A 61 3.69 -2.83 -3.04
N TRP A 62 3.89 -1.55 -3.37
CA TRP A 62 5.03 -0.78 -2.92
C TRP A 62 4.77 -0.26 -1.52
N VAL A 63 5.50 -0.83 -0.58
CA VAL A 63 5.43 -0.48 0.84
C VAL A 63 6.45 0.62 1.15
N PRO A 64 6.24 1.42 2.20
CA PRO A 64 7.22 2.44 2.57
C PRO A 64 8.58 1.82 2.89
N GLN A 65 9.63 2.65 2.91
CA GLN A 65 10.97 2.22 3.26
C GLN A 65 10.95 1.55 4.64
N SER A 66 11.47 0.33 4.71
CA SER A 66 11.28 -0.55 5.87
C SER A 66 12.48 -0.63 6.81
N GLY A 67 13.57 0.09 6.51
CA GLY A 67 14.79 0.12 7.31
C GLY A 67 14.67 1.03 8.53
N LYS A 68 15.49 0.77 9.54
CA LYS A 68 15.59 1.60 10.74
C LYS A 68 16.38 2.88 10.42
N CYS A 69 15.73 4.03 10.60
CA CYS A 69 16.40 5.34 10.62
C CYS A 69 17.08 5.61 11.97
N ALA A 70 17.93 6.64 12.01
CA ALA A 70 18.54 7.12 13.25
C ALA A 70 17.47 7.69 14.20
N GLU A 71 16.50 8.41 13.62
CA GLU A 71 15.34 8.91 14.32
C GLU A 71 14.43 7.76 14.79
N THR A 72 13.84 7.95 15.97
CA THR A 72 13.18 6.85 16.69
C THR A 72 11.66 6.87 16.61
N VAL A 73 11.05 7.94 16.11
CA VAL A 73 9.60 8.13 16.12
C VAL A 73 9.15 8.73 14.80
N GLN A 74 8.13 8.11 14.18
CA GLN A 74 7.41 8.62 13.00
C GLN A 74 8.34 9.16 11.91
N VAL A 75 9.09 8.25 11.31
CA VAL A 75 10.02 8.55 10.22
C VAL A 75 9.59 7.78 8.98
N MET A 76 9.46 8.48 7.84
CA MET A 76 9.03 7.87 6.58
C MET A 76 10.11 6.98 5.93
N GLY A 77 11.36 7.05 6.40
CA GLY A 77 12.47 6.17 5.98
C GLY A 77 13.44 6.76 4.95
N TYR A 78 13.18 7.95 4.42
CA TYR A 78 14.02 8.64 3.41
C TYR A 78 15.30 9.29 3.94
N LYS A 79 15.70 8.97 5.18
CA LYS A 79 17.03 9.27 5.73
C LYS A 79 17.61 7.98 6.30
N PRO A 80 17.94 7.01 5.43
CA PRO A 80 18.29 5.66 5.87
C PRO A 80 19.56 5.70 6.72
N TYR A 81 19.56 4.95 7.83
CA TYR A 81 20.73 4.80 8.67
C TYR A 81 21.20 3.35 8.68
N TYR A 82 20.31 2.41 9.03
CA TYR A 82 20.57 0.97 8.97
C TYR A 82 20.03 0.34 7.68
N TYR A 83 20.80 -0.58 7.08
CA TYR A 83 20.40 -1.37 5.92
C TYR A 83 20.00 -2.82 6.28
N PHE A 84 20.39 -3.33 7.44
CA PHE A 84 20.11 -4.71 7.85
C PHE A 84 19.25 -4.81 9.11
N ASN A 85 18.74 -3.68 9.62
CA ASN A 85 17.77 -3.62 10.71
C ASN A 85 16.44 -3.04 10.21
N HIS A 86 15.37 -3.84 10.22
CA HIS A 86 14.06 -3.47 9.68
C HIS A 86 12.98 -3.25 10.74
N ASN A 87 13.38 -2.87 11.96
CA ASN A 87 12.47 -2.36 12.97
C ASN A 87 12.22 -0.87 12.73
N SER A 88 11.20 -0.54 11.94
CA SER A 88 10.93 0.83 11.46
C SER A 88 9.76 1.50 12.19
N SER A 89 9.41 2.72 11.78
CA SER A 89 8.21 3.40 12.27
C SER A 89 6.90 2.74 11.81
N PHE A 90 6.96 1.76 10.89
CA PHE A 90 5.81 1.01 10.38
C PHE A 90 5.63 -0.36 11.05
N GLY A 91 6.51 -0.71 11.99
CA GLY A 91 6.45 -1.95 12.76
C GLY A 91 7.77 -2.71 12.83
N THR A 92 7.72 -3.84 13.51
CA THR A 92 8.86 -4.76 13.70
C THR A 92 9.22 -5.53 12.42
N GLU A 93 10.43 -6.06 12.34
CA GLU A 93 10.84 -6.91 11.22
C GLU A 93 9.98 -8.18 11.12
N ASP A 94 9.56 -8.76 12.24
CA ASP A 94 8.68 -9.94 12.25
C ASP A 94 7.31 -9.64 11.63
N GLU A 95 6.73 -8.48 11.94
CA GLU A 95 5.48 -8.02 11.32
C GLU A 95 5.66 -7.75 9.82
N LEU A 96 6.80 -7.18 9.41
CA LEU A 96 7.12 -7.00 8.00
C LEU A 96 7.19 -8.34 7.26
N ARG A 97 7.91 -9.33 7.83
CA ARG A 97 8.02 -10.68 7.28
C ARG A 97 6.66 -11.37 7.19
N SER A 98 5.81 -11.20 8.21
CA SER A 98 4.43 -11.71 8.21
C SER A 98 3.64 -11.12 7.04
N MET A 99 3.65 -9.79 6.88
CA MET A 99 2.95 -9.11 5.79
C MET A 99 3.46 -9.57 4.41
N ILE A 100 4.78 -9.66 4.19
CA ILE A 100 5.34 -10.13 2.90
C ILE A 100 4.90 -11.57 2.61
N LYS A 101 4.95 -12.44 3.62
CA LYS A 101 4.51 -13.84 3.48
C LYS A 101 3.02 -13.93 3.15
N THR A 102 2.18 -13.22 3.89
CA THR A 102 0.72 -13.23 3.71
C THR A 102 0.31 -12.68 2.34
N PHE A 103 0.96 -11.61 1.87
CA PHE A 103 0.79 -11.10 0.51
C PHE A 103 1.18 -12.15 -0.53
N LYS A 104 2.37 -12.74 -0.40
CA LYS A 104 2.87 -13.76 -1.33
C LYS A 104 1.95 -14.98 -1.41
N ASP A 105 1.47 -15.49 -0.27
CA ASP A 105 0.54 -16.63 -0.19
C ASP A 105 -0.81 -16.32 -0.85
N ASN A 106 -1.14 -15.03 -1.05
CA ASN A 106 -2.35 -14.56 -1.72
C ASN A 106 -2.10 -13.99 -3.13
N GLY A 107 -0.91 -14.22 -3.69
CA GLY A 107 -0.57 -13.81 -5.06
C GLY A 107 -0.26 -12.33 -5.23
N ILE A 108 0.07 -11.63 -4.14
CA ILE A 108 0.45 -10.22 -4.12
C ILE A 108 1.96 -10.14 -3.89
N GLY A 109 2.67 -9.44 -4.77
CA GLY A 109 4.10 -9.17 -4.62
C GLY A 109 4.38 -7.92 -3.81
N THR A 110 5.46 -7.92 -3.03
CA THR A 110 5.90 -6.73 -2.27
C THR A 110 7.11 -6.08 -2.95
N ILE A 111 7.05 -4.77 -3.15
CA ILE A 111 8.12 -3.92 -3.70
C ILE A 111 8.71 -3.08 -2.55
N ALA A 112 10.02 -3.16 -2.34
CA ALA A 112 10.71 -2.35 -1.33
C ALA A 112 11.01 -0.94 -1.89
N ASP A 113 10.83 0.08 -1.05
CA ASP A 113 11.41 1.40 -1.32
C ASP A 113 12.90 1.41 -0.92
N VAL A 114 13.77 1.68 -1.90
CA VAL A 114 15.22 1.57 -1.80
C VAL A 114 15.82 2.96 -1.90
N VAL A 115 16.34 3.46 -0.79
CA VAL A 115 17.04 4.74 -0.68
C VAL A 115 18.54 4.46 -0.60
N VAL A 116 19.23 4.69 -1.70
CA VAL A 116 20.67 4.45 -1.85
C VAL A 116 21.43 5.61 -2.48
N ASN A 117 20.77 6.74 -2.79
CA ASN A 117 21.47 7.95 -3.20
C ASN A 117 22.35 8.48 -2.06
N HIS A 118 21.73 8.64 -0.89
CA HIS A 118 22.35 9.17 0.31
C HIS A 118 22.11 8.24 1.49
N ARG A 119 22.91 8.42 2.54
CA ARG A 119 22.78 7.70 3.80
C ARG A 119 23.14 8.60 4.97
N ASN A 120 22.41 8.45 6.07
CA ASN A 120 22.61 9.25 7.27
C ASN A 120 23.85 8.76 8.06
N THR A 121 24.43 9.63 8.88
CA THR A 121 25.64 9.37 9.68
C THR A 121 25.47 9.82 11.13
N GLU A 122 26.19 9.19 12.06
CA GLU A 122 26.49 9.80 13.35
C GLU A 122 27.58 10.86 13.16
N GLY A 123 27.30 12.09 13.60
CA GLY A 123 28.11 13.24 13.22
C GLY A 123 28.14 13.40 11.70
N TRP A 124 29.27 13.85 11.17
CA TRP A 124 29.43 14.11 9.74
C TRP A 124 29.79 12.88 8.90
N PHE A 125 30.38 11.84 9.51
CA PHE A 125 31.14 10.84 8.75
C PHE A 125 30.94 9.39 9.19
N THR A 126 30.33 9.15 10.36
CA THR A 126 30.28 7.79 10.92
C THR A 126 29.02 7.06 10.47
N PHE A 127 29.16 6.16 9.49
CA PHE A 127 28.11 5.21 9.16
C PHE A 127 28.06 4.05 10.16
N PRO A 128 26.89 3.44 10.40
CA PRO A 128 26.79 2.30 11.30
C PRO A 128 27.47 1.06 10.70
N ALA A 129 28.18 0.32 11.54
CA ALA A 129 28.68 -1.01 11.20
C ALA A 129 27.58 -2.05 11.45
N GLU A 130 27.23 -2.82 10.44
CA GLU A 130 26.16 -3.81 10.50
C GLU A 130 26.70 -5.19 10.12
N THR A 131 26.44 -6.21 10.93
CA THR A 131 26.87 -7.58 10.63
C THR A 131 25.71 -8.38 10.07
N TYR A 132 25.88 -8.90 8.86
CA TYR A 132 24.91 -9.74 8.18
C TYR A 132 25.59 -10.98 7.63
N LYS A 133 25.05 -12.16 7.98
CA LYS A 133 25.61 -13.49 7.64
C LYS A 133 27.13 -13.60 7.94
N GLY A 134 27.56 -13.08 9.09
CA GLY A 134 28.95 -13.14 9.55
C GLY A 134 29.91 -12.17 8.87
N VAL A 135 29.42 -11.28 8.00
CA VAL A 135 30.22 -10.22 7.36
C VAL A 135 29.78 -8.87 7.91
N THR A 136 30.74 -8.08 8.37
CA THR A 136 30.49 -6.69 8.78
C THR A 136 30.58 -5.77 7.57
N TYR A 137 29.51 -5.00 7.36
CA TYR A 137 29.38 -3.99 6.33
C TYR A 137 29.37 -2.62 6.99
N GLN A 138 30.26 -1.73 6.54
CA GLN A 138 30.32 -0.35 7.00
C GLN A 138 30.81 0.51 5.82
N MET A 139 30.10 1.59 5.54
CA MET A 139 30.60 2.64 4.66
C MET A 139 31.55 3.54 5.46
N LEU A 140 32.54 4.13 4.80
CA LEU A 140 33.55 4.97 5.42
C LEU A 140 33.43 6.41 4.94
N PRO A 141 34.10 7.39 5.58
CA PRO A 141 34.09 8.78 5.09
C PRO A 141 34.59 8.88 3.63
N THR A 142 35.48 7.99 3.21
CA THR A 142 35.98 7.86 1.83
C THR A 142 34.94 7.35 0.82
N ASP A 143 33.76 6.93 1.30
CA ASP A 143 32.60 6.54 0.48
C ASP A 143 31.61 7.70 0.28
N ILE A 144 31.89 8.87 0.85
CA ILE A 144 31.09 10.09 0.68
C ILE A 144 31.62 10.88 -0.53
N CYS A 145 30.72 11.36 -1.38
CA CYS A 145 31.05 12.21 -2.52
C CYS A 145 31.92 13.41 -2.11
N LYS A 146 32.94 13.73 -2.92
CA LYS A 146 33.90 14.82 -2.66
C LYS A 146 33.24 16.19 -2.49
N ASN A 147 32.18 16.42 -3.26
CA ASN A 147 31.42 17.68 -3.29
C ASN A 147 30.08 17.59 -2.56
N ASP A 148 29.90 16.58 -1.71
CA ASP A 148 28.70 16.38 -0.88
C ASP A 148 28.30 17.64 -0.10
N ASP A 149 26.99 17.85 -0.01
CA ASP A 149 26.31 19.00 0.58
C ASP A 149 26.87 20.32 0.04
N GLY A 150 27.05 20.39 -1.29
CA GLY A 150 27.65 21.54 -1.97
C GLY A 150 29.07 21.88 -1.50
N GLY A 151 29.83 20.89 -1.02
CA GLY A 151 31.19 21.04 -0.50
C GLY A 151 31.29 21.39 0.99
N LYS A 152 30.16 21.48 1.72
CA LYS A 152 30.18 21.69 3.18
C LYS A 152 30.84 20.52 3.89
N THR A 153 30.59 19.29 3.43
CA THR A 153 31.20 18.08 4.03
C THR A 153 32.71 18.06 3.83
N ALA A 154 33.21 18.49 2.66
CA ALA A 154 34.64 18.65 2.42
C ALA A 154 35.28 19.71 3.33
N THR A 155 34.57 20.83 3.55
CA THR A 155 35.02 21.88 4.48
C THR A 155 35.12 21.35 5.91
N GLN A 156 34.16 20.54 6.35
CA GLN A 156 34.22 19.92 7.67
C GLN A 156 35.33 18.86 7.76
N ALA A 157 35.48 18.03 6.72
CA ALA A 157 36.50 16.98 6.68
C ALA A 157 37.91 17.57 6.77
N GLN A 158 38.16 18.71 6.13
CA GLN A 158 39.42 19.44 6.25
C GLN A 158 39.70 19.92 7.69
N LYS A 159 38.68 20.40 8.41
CA LYS A 159 38.83 20.85 9.80
C LYS A 159 39.15 19.70 10.74
N GLU A 160 38.58 18.53 10.51
CA GLU A 160 38.72 17.34 11.37
C GLU A 160 39.84 16.39 10.90
N GLY A 161 40.52 16.68 9.80
CA GLY A 161 41.57 15.82 9.25
C GLY A 161 41.06 14.51 8.65
N VAL A 162 39.81 14.48 8.19
CA VAL A 162 39.13 13.32 7.59
C VAL A 162 39.28 13.35 6.07
N SER A 163 39.47 12.18 5.45
CA SER A 163 39.52 12.04 3.99
C SER A 163 38.16 11.59 3.43
N LEU A 164 37.67 12.28 2.41
CA LEU A 164 36.47 11.91 1.65
C LEU A 164 36.85 11.15 0.37
N SER A 165 35.85 10.78 -0.44
CA SER A 165 36.11 10.26 -1.79
C SER A 165 36.88 11.29 -2.64
N ASN A 166 37.61 10.78 -3.64
CA ASN A 166 38.17 11.59 -4.70
C ASN A 166 37.17 11.87 -5.83
N ASN A 167 36.05 11.15 -5.86
CA ASN A 167 35.01 11.30 -6.88
C ASN A 167 34.00 12.34 -6.45
N ASN A 168 33.64 13.21 -7.39
CA ASN A 168 32.43 14.02 -7.25
C ASN A 168 31.20 13.14 -7.44
N ASP A 169 30.10 13.63 -6.91
CA ASP A 169 28.75 13.17 -7.17
C ASP A 169 28.48 13.03 -8.69
N GLU A 170 27.78 11.97 -9.07
CA GLU A 170 27.44 11.69 -10.46
C GLU A 170 26.11 12.33 -10.89
N GLY A 171 25.37 12.93 -9.96
CA GLY A 171 24.06 13.49 -10.15
C GLY A 171 23.75 14.67 -9.22
N SER A 172 22.51 14.72 -8.75
CA SER A 172 22.01 15.75 -7.83
C SER A 172 22.36 15.44 -6.38
N ASP A 173 22.79 16.48 -5.66
CA ASP A 173 23.10 16.47 -4.23
C ASP A 173 21.82 16.35 -3.36
N PHE A 174 21.96 15.75 -2.18
CA PHE A 174 20.96 15.72 -1.12
C PHE A 174 21.56 16.21 0.21
N GLY A 175 21.54 17.53 0.42
CA GLY A 175 22.19 18.19 1.58
C GLY A 175 21.71 17.80 3.00
N ASP A 176 20.70 16.94 3.13
CA ASP A 176 20.16 16.48 4.42
C ASP A 176 20.85 15.20 4.94
N CYS A 177 21.64 14.50 4.11
CA CYS A 177 22.40 13.29 4.44
C CYS A 177 23.76 13.31 3.72
N ARG A 178 24.49 12.18 3.69
CA ARG A 178 25.71 12.01 2.90
C ARG A 178 25.42 11.30 1.59
N ASP A 179 25.61 11.98 0.47
CA ASP A 179 25.58 11.40 -0.86
C ASP A 179 26.72 10.38 -1.03
N LEU A 180 26.35 9.22 -1.57
CA LEU A 180 27.23 8.06 -1.66
C LEU A 180 28.00 8.05 -2.98
N ASP A 181 29.31 7.85 -2.90
CA ASP A 181 30.14 7.63 -4.08
C ASP A 181 29.89 6.23 -4.66
N HIS A 182 28.97 6.13 -5.61
CA HIS A 182 28.65 4.87 -6.27
C HIS A 182 29.80 4.31 -7.15
N LYS A 183 30.89 5.05 -7.37
CA LYS A 183 32.12 4.49 -7.95
C LYS A 183 32.98 3.76 -6.92
N SER A 184 32.75 3.96 -5.63
CA SER A 184 33.42 3.21 -4.58
C SER A 184 33.05 1.73 -4.64
N ALA A 185 34.07 0.87 -4.69
CA ALA A 185 33.89 -0.57 -4.60
C ALA A 185 33.23 -1.00 -3.27
N ASN A 186 33.45 -0.24 -2.19
CA ASN A 186 32.83 -0.52 -0.91
C ASN A 186 31.34 -0.15 -0.92
N VAL A 187 30.97 1.01 -1.46
CA VAL A 187 29.55 1.39 -1.65
C VAL A 187 28.82 0.33 -2.47
N GLN A 188 29.37 -0.05 -3.62
CA GLN A 188 28.75 -1.08 -4.46
C GLN A 188 28.62 -2.42 -3.74
N LYS A 189 29.65 -2.84 -2.97
CA LYS A 189 29.60 -4.07 -2.17
C LYS A 189 28.49 -4.04 -1.13
N VAL A 190 28.39 -2.95 -0.36
CA VAL A 190 27.39 -2.78 0.71
C VAL A 190 25.99 -2.72 0.10
N VAL A 191 25.76 -1.93 -0.95
CA VAL A 191 24.46 -1.80 -1.62
C VAL A 191 24.02 -3.14 -2.22
N LYS A 192 24.92 -3.87 -2.88
CA LYS A 192 24.60 -5.21 -3.42
C LYS A 192 24.24 -6.21 -2.32
N ALA A 193 24.91 -6.16 -1.17
CA ALA A 193 24.58 -7.01 -0.02
C ALA A 193 23.22 -6.65 0.59
N TYR A 194 22.94 -5.35 0.75
CA TYR A 194 21.65 -4.84 1.22
C TYR A 194 20.51 -5.30 0.32
N LEU A 195 20.61 -5.09 -0.99
CA LEU A 195 19.55 -5.46 -1.92
C LEU A 195 19.35 -6.98 -2.02
N LYS A 196 20.42 -7.77 -1.89
CA LYS A 196 20.30 -9.22 -1.77
C LYS A 196 19.58 -9.63 -0.49
N PHE A 197 19.87 -8.98 0.64
CA PHE A 197 19.13 -9.20 1.88
C PHE A 197 17.63 -8.89 1.72
N LEU A 198 17.27 -7.75 1.12
CA LEU A 198 15.85 -7.43 0.84
C LEU A 198 15.16 -8.54 0.03
N LYS A 199 15.80 -9.01 -1.04
CA LYS A 199 15.21 -10.01 -1.94
C LYS A 199 15.21 -11.41 -1.34
N GLU A 200 16.36 -11.90 -0.91
CA GLU A 200 16.60 -13.30 -0.55
C GLU A 200 16.13 -13.62 0.86
N ASP A 201 16.25 -12.68 1.79
CA ASP A 201 15.95 -12.92 3.21
C ASP A 201 14.61 -12.34 3.62
N LEU A 202 14.27 -11.09 3.24
CA LEU A 202 12.95 -10.51 3.56
C LEU A 202 11.86 -10.98 2.58
N GLY A 203 12.22 -11.33 1.34
CA GLY A 203 11.30 -11.89 0.34
C GLY A 203 10.65 -10.86 -0.58
N TYR A 204 11.18 -9.63 -0.64
CA TYR A 204 10.74 -8.65 -1.64
C TYR A 204 11.00 -9.15 -3.06
N ILE A 205 10.08 -8.85 -3.98
CA ILE A 205 10.19 -9.27 -5.39
C ILE A 205 10.52 -8.13 -6.34
N GLY A 206 10.60 -6.91 -5.82
CA GLY A 206 10.99 -5.74 -6.58
C GLY A 206 11.48 -4.57 -5.74
N PHE A 207 12.03 -3.58 -6.43
CA PHE A 207 12.57 -2.36 -5.86
C PHE A 207 11.97 -1.12 -6.53
N ARG A 208 11.61 -0.14 -5.73
CA ARG A 208 11.43 1.26 -6.12
C ARG A 208 12.68 2.00 -5.67
N TYR A 209 13.48 2.51 -6.61
CA TYR A 209 14.67 3.29 -6.29
C TYR A 209 14.30 4.76 -6.14
N ASP A 210 14.52 5.28 -4.93
CA ASP A 210 14.36 6.68 -4.57
C ASP A 210 15.44 7.56 -5.20
N MET A 211 15.08 8.79 -5.59
CA MET A 211 16.04 9.85 -5.95
C MET A 211 17.12 9.38 -6.95
N VAL A 212 16.75 8.63 -7.99
CA VAL A 212 17.71 8.06 -8.97
C VAL A 212 18.37 9.10 -9.89
N LYS A 213 18.09 10.38 -9.67
CA LYS A 213 18.80 11.51 -10.26
C LYS A 213 20.13 11.81 -9.56
N GLY A 214 20.31 11.34 -8.34
CA GLY A 214 21.51 11.60 -7.56
C GLY A 214 22.74 10.79 -8.01
N PHE A 215 22.58 9.77 -8.86
CA PHE A 215 23.72 8.98 -9.31
C PHE A 215 23.53 8.39 -10.71
N ASN A 216 24.59 7.84 -11.29
CA ASN A 216 24.54 7.31 -12.64
C ASN A 216 23.63 6.07 -12.73
N ALA A 217 22.67 6.08 -13.65
CA ALA A 217 21.70 5.00 -13.87
C ALA A 217 22.32 3.62 -14.12
N SER A 218 23.56 3.55 -14.62
CA SER A 218 24.26 2.28 -14.83
C SER A 218 24.45 1.50 -13.52
N HIS A 219 24.54 2.17 -12.37
CA HIS A 219 24.61 1.52 -11.05
C HIS A 219 23.31 0.78 -10.72
N VAL A 220 22.14 1.37 -10.99
CA VAL A 220 20.85 0.66 -10.86
C VAL A 220 20.84 -0.60 -11.73
N GLY A 221 21.34 -0.49 -12.96
CA GLY A 221 21.46 -1.64 -13.85
C GLY A 221 22.40 -2.73 -13.31
N ASP A 222 23.52 -2.36 -12.72
CA ASP A 222 24.47 -3.26 -12.07
C ASP A 222 23.86 -3.91 -10.81
N TYR A 223 23.22 -3.13 -9.94
CA TYR A 223 22.52 -3.62 -8.74
C TYR A 223 21.40 -4.62 -9.07
N ASN A 224 20.60 -4.32 -10.09
CA ASN A 224 19.54 -5.22 -10.56
C ASN A 224 20.11 -6.50 -11.19
N THR A 225 21.27 -6.42 -11.84
CA THR A 225 21.97 -7.60 -12.35
C THR A 225 22.48 -8.47 -11.20
N ALA A 226 23.10 -7.85 -10.18
CA ALA A 226 23.68 -8.56 -9.05
C ALA A 226 22.62 -9.26 -8.18
N THR A 227 21.40 -8.72 -8.14
CA THR A 227 20.28 -9.26 -7.36
C THR A 227 19.38 -10.16 -8.21
N GLY A 228 19.36 -10.00 -9.54
CA GLY A 228 18.42 -10.67 -10.43
C GLY A 228 16.97 -10.30 -10.14
N ILE A 229 16.71 -9.04 -9.76
CA ILE A 229 15.35 -8.56 -9.44
C ILE A 229 14.53 -8.40 -10.73
N GLN A 230 13.23 -8.70 -10.66
CA GLN A 230 12.34 -8.69 -11.83
C GLN A 230 11.58 -7.36 -11.98
N TYR A 231 11.12 -6.79 -10.87
CA TYR A 231 10.35 -5.56 -10.84
C TYR A 231 11.22 -4.44 -10.28
N SER A 232 11.76 -3.59 -11.15
CA SER A 232 12.54 -2.42 -10.74
C SER A 232 11.96 -1.16 -11.35
N VAL A 233 11.68 -0.15 -10.52
CA VAL A 233 11.20 1.16 -10.95
C VAL A 233 12.05 2.26 -10.33
N GLY A 234 12.56 3.18 -11.15
CA GLY A 234 13.27 4.37 -10.66
C GLY A 234 12.36 5.59 -10.60
N GLU A 235 12.50 6.36 -9.54
CA GLU A 235 11.92 7.70 -9.42
C GLU A 235 12.80 8.74 -10.14
N TYR A 236 12.84 8.69 -11.47
CA TYR A 236 13.54 9.71 -12.26
C TYR A 236 12.58 10.85 -12.59
N TRP A 237 12.43 11.81 -11.66
CA TRP A 237 11.44 12.88 -11.77
C TRP A 237 11.84 13.96 -12.78
N ASP A 238 11.55 13.75 -14.07
CA ASP A 238 11.92 14.67 -15.16
C ASP A 238 10.94 14.56 -16.35
N GLY A 239 11.21 15.30 -17.42
CA GLY A 239 10.53 15.15 -18.70
C GLY A 239 10.81 13.79 -19.37
N VAL A 240 9.85 13.35 -20.17
CA VAL A 240 9.83 12.01 -20.81
C VAL A 240 11.13 11.64 -21.55
N GLY A 241 11.79 12.59 -22.21
CA GLY A 241 13.06 12.34 -22.92
C GLY A 241 14.19 11.92 -21.98
N ASN A 242 14.31 12.59 -20.83
CA ASN A 242 15.33 12.28 -19.84
C ASN A 242 15.03 10.97 -19.12
N ILE A 243 13.75 10.67 -18.86
CA ILE A 243 13.35 9.37 -18.30
C ILE A 243 13.73 8.22 -19.25
N LYS A 244 13.48 8.36 -20.56
CA LYS A 244 13.89 7.36 -21.57
C LYS A 244 15.41 7.16 -21.58
N ASN A 245 16.18 8.26 -21.52
CA ASN A 245 17.63 8.20 -21.44
C ASN A 245 18.12 7.49 -20.18
N TRP A 246 17.49 7.75 -19.03
CA TRP A 246 17.81 7.07 -17.78
C TRP A 246 17.54 5.57 -17.88
N ILE A 247 16.36 5.15 -18.37
CA ILE A 247 16.02 3.74 -18.60
C ILE A 247 17.08 3.06 -19.49
N ASN A 248 17.48 3.70 -20.59
CA ASN A 248 18.51 3.17 -21.48
C ASN A 248 19.87 3.02 -20.80
N LYS A 249 20.27 3.99 -19.97
CA LYS A 249 21.53 3.94 -19.22
C LYS A 249 21.55 2.87 -18.13
N THR A 250 20.39 2.41 -17.63
CA THR A 250 20.33 1.17 -16.81
C THR A 250 20.60 -0.10 -17.63
N GLY A 251 20.67 -0.01 -18.97
CA GLY A 251 20.64 -1.15 -19.88
C GLY A 251 19.24 -1.76 -20.02
N LYS A 252 18.18 -0.95 -19.81
CA LYS A 252 16.76 -1.39 -19.70
C LYS A 252 16.55 -2.44 -18.60
N LYS A 253 17.37 -2.35 -17.55
CA LYS A 253 17.30 -3.18 -16.35
C LYS A 253 16.47 -2.52 -15.24
N SER A 254 15.86 -1.37 -15.50
CA SER A 254 14.79 -0.78 -14.68
C SER A 254 13.72 -0.15 -15.56
N GLY A 255 12.46 -0.21 -15.13
CA GLY A 255 11.43 0.74 -15.50
C GLY A 255 11.57 2.06 -14.74
N ALA A 256 10.69 3.02 -15.01
CA ALA A 256 10.63 4.30 -14.31
C ALA A 256 9.18 4.77 -14.14
N PHE A 257 8.95 5.60 -13.14
CA PHE A 257 7.67 6.29 -12.99
C PHE A 257 7.44 7.27 -14.14
N ASP A 258 6.23 7.23 -14.72
CA ASP A 258 5.85 8.10 -15.84
C ASP A 258 5.32 9.45 -15.33
N PHE A 259 6.21 10.31 -14.83
CA PHE A 259 5.83 11.65 -14.32
C PHE A 259 5.10 12.50 -15.38
N GLN A 260 5.41 12.30 -16.65
CA GLN A 260 4.72 13.00 -17.73
C GLN A 260 3.25 12.54 -17.85
N PHE A 261 2.91 11.29 -17.50
CA PHE A 261 1.52 10.84 -17.41
C PHE A 261 0.74 11.63 -16.35
N HIS A 262 1.33 11.83 -15.17
CA HIS A 262 0.76 12.67 -14.12
C HIS A 262 0.55 14.11 -14.61
N TYR A 263 1.58 14.75 -15.18
CA TYR A 263 1.46 16.13 -15.67
C TYR A 263 0.45 16.29 -16.80
N ASN A 264 0.35 15.31 -17.70
CA ASN A 264 -0.68 15.35 -18.75
C ASN A 264 -2.10 15.31 -18.14
N MET A 265 -2.28 14.60 -17.02
CA MET A 265 -3.55 14.56 -16.29
C MET A 265 -3.83 15.87 -15.53
N THR A 266 -2.86 16.41 -14.79
CA THR A 266 -3.04 17.68 -14.09
C THR A 266 -3.27 18.83 -15.07
N ASP A 267 -2.56 18.88 -16.19
CA ASP A 267 -2.79 19.85 -17.27
C ASP A 267 -4.18 19.70 -17.89
N ALA A 268 -4.63 18.47 -18.16
CA ALA A 268 -5.97 18.22 -18.71
C ALA A 268 -7.06 18.82 -17.81
N ILE A 269 -6.94 18.61 -16.50
CA ILE A 269 -7.89 19.10 -15.49
C ILE A 269 -7.77 20.61 -15.32
N LYS A 270 -6.56 21.13 -15.13
CA LYS A 270 -6.26 22.55 -14.85
C LYS A 270 -6.70 23.45 -15.99
N TYR A 271 -6.48 23.03 -17.24
CA TYR A 271 -6.83 23.82 -18.42
C TYR A 271 -8.20 23.47 -19.01
N ASN A 272 -8.93 22.51 -18.41
CA ASN A 272 -10.15 21.93 -18.96
C ASN A 272 -10.00 21.56 -20.44
N ASP A 273 -8.87 20.92 -20.76
CA ASP A 273 -8.50 20.49 -22.11
C ASP A 273 -8.05 19.03 -22.08
N TRP A 274 -9.01 18.12 -22.20
CA TRP A 274 -8.78 16.67 -22.12
C TRP A 274 -7.91 16.12 -23.26
N ARG A 275 -7.68 16.91 -24.32
CA ARG A 275 -6.74 16.55 -25.40
C ARG A 275 -5.30 16.44 -24.91
N LYS A 276 -4.96 17.05 -23.77
CA LYS A 276 -3.63 16.96 -23.15
C LYS A 276 -3.23 15.53 -22.81
N LEU A 277 -4.19 14.63 -22.62
CA LEU A 277 -3.93 13.20 -22.44
C LEU A 277 -3.34 12.50 -23.68
N ASN A 278 -3.36 13.15 -24.84
CA ASN A 278 -2.70 12.68 -26.06
C ASN A 278 -1.22 13.10 -26.16
N ASN A 279 -0.73 13.92 -25.23
CA ASN A 279 0.67 14.34 -25.19
C ASN A 279 1.59 13.13 -24.94
N SER A 280 2.86 13.27 -25.33
CA SER A 280 3.86 12.22 -25.12
C SER A 280 3.99 11.87 -23.64
N SER A 281 4.18 10.59 -23.34
CA SER A 281 4.60 10.06 -22.03
C SER A 281 5.42 8.78 -22.26
N LEU A 282 5.92 8.11 -21.21
CA LEU A 282 6.55 6.80 -21.39
C LEU A 282 5.55 5.76 -21.91
N MET A 283 4.34 5.76 -21.35
CA MET A 283 3.23 4.88 -21.73
C MET A 283 2.83 5.06 -23.20
N SER A 284 2.82 6.30 -23.71
CA SER A 284 2.37 6.53 -25.09
C SER A 284 3.34 5.97 -26.14
N ASP A 285 4.61 5.79 -25.80
CA ASP A 285 5.63 5.24 -26.71
C ASP A 285 5.65 3.70 -26.70
N PRO A 286 5.35 3.02 -27.82
CA PRO A 286 5.40 1.55 -27.90
C PRO A 286 6.74 0.92 -27.51
N SER A 287 7.85 1.64 -27.67
CA SER A 287 9.20 1.15 -27.35
C SER A 287 9.52 1.21 -25.85
N TYR A 288 8.74 1.97 -25.07
CA TYR A 288 9.00 2.22 -23.65
C TYR A 288 7.85 1.87 -22.72
N ARG A 289 6.62 1.70 -23.20
CA ARG A 289 5.45 1.41 -22.33
C ARG A 289 5.58 0.16 -21.46
N GLN A 290 6.40 -0.80 -21.87
CA GLN A 290 6.78 -1.94 -21.02
C GLN A 290 7.37 -1.48 -19.67
N TYR A 291 8.17 -0.42 -19.70
CA TYR A 291 8.96 0.11 -18.60
C TYR A 291 8.27 1.27 -17.89
N ALA A 292 7.04 1.62 -18.29
CA ALA A 292 6.28 2.72 -17.72
C ALA A 292 5.47 2.24 -16.52
N VAL A 293 5.84 2.69 -15.33
CA VAL A 293 4.96 2.62 -14.15
C VAL A 293 4.17 3.93 -14.11
N THR A 294 2.94 3.89 -14.60
CA THR A 294 2.05 5.06 -14.67
C THR A 294 1.39 5.29 -13.31
N PHE A 295 1.15 6.54 -12.94
CA PHE A 295 0.49 6.93 -11.70
C PHE A 295 -0.17 8.30 -11.88
N VAL A 296 -1.11 8.65 -11.00
CA VAL A 296 -1.77 9.97 -11.02
C VAL A 296 -1.42 10.83 -9.82
N GLU A 297 -0.96 10.24 -8.71
CA GLU A 297 -0.53 10.93 -7.50
C GLU A 297 0.36 10.00 -6.66
N ASN A 298 1.21 10.53 -5.81
CA ASN A 298 2.07 9.79 -4.89
C ASN A 298 2.29 10.57 -3.58
N HIS A 299 3.19 10.10 -2.72
CA HIS A 299 3.44 10.71 -1.41
C HIS A 299 4.20 12.05 -1.44
N ASP A 300 4.79 12.43 -2.58
CA ASP A 300 5.48 13.71 -2.76
C ASP A 300 4.61 14.76 -3.43
N ILE A 301 3.65 14.33 -4.24
CA ILE A 301 2.71 15.19 -4.98
C ILE A 301 1.47 15.54 -4.15
N GLN A 302 1.09 14.68 -3.20
CA GLN A 302 -0.05 14.93 -2.31
C GLN A 302 0.06 16.25 -1.56
N VAL A 303 -1.07 16.75 -1.04
CA VAL A 303 -1.01 17.80 0.00
C VAL A 303 -0.52 17.17 1.30
N ARG A 304 0.58 17.68 1.85
CA ARG A 304 1.06 17.30 3.19
C ARG A 304 0.52 18.25 4.24
N GLU A 305 0.19 17.71 5.41
CA GLU A 305 -0.30 18.49 6.56
C GLU A 305 0.75 19.51 7.04
N ASP A 306 2.03 19.11 7.04
CA ASP A 306 3.15 19.95 7.44
C ASP A 306 3.53 21.03 6.41
N LYS A 307 2.91 21.01 5.23
CA LYS A 307 3.19 21.93 4.10
C LYS A 307 4.67 21.97 3.69
N SER A 308 5.39 20.86 3.92
CA SER A 308 6.83 20.74 3.64
C SER A 308 7.16 20.51 2.16
N ASN A 309 6.16 20.24 1.32
CA ASN A 309 6.33 19.93 -0.10
C ASN A 309 5.74 21.00 -1.02
N ASN A 310 5.97 20.83 -2.33
CA ASN A 310 5.32 21.57 -3.40
C ASN A 310 4.26 20.68 -4.07
N PRO A 311 3.01 20.66 -3.55
CA PRO A 311 2.02 19.68 -3.96
C PRO A 311 1.42 20.01 -5.35
N ASP A 312 1.07 18.97 -6.12
CA ASP A 312 0.31 19.08 -7.38
C ASP A 312 -0.79 17.99 -7.44
N PRO A 313 -1.70 17.95 -6.45
CA PRO A 313 -2.61 16.82 -6.24
C PRO A 313 -3.71 16.78 -7.30
N ILE A 314 -4.30 15.61 -7.52
CA ILE A 314 -5.52 15.50 -8.34
C ILE A 314 -6.70 16.07 -7.54
N PRO A 315 -7.45 17.07 -8.05
CA PRO A 315 -8.61 17.56 -7.33
C PRO A 315 -9.65 16.45 -7.13
N THR A 316 -10.22 16.34 -5.93
CA THR A 316 -11.09 15.23 -5.50
C THR A 316 -12.19 14.88 -6.52
N ALA A 317 -12.78 15.89 -7.16
CA ALA A 317 -13.83 15.72 -8.17
C ALA A 317 -13.40 14.94 -9.42
N TYR A 318 -12.09 14.80 -9.68
CA TYR A 318 -11.52 14.14 -10.85
C TYR A 318 -10.75 12.85 -10.51
N ILE A 319 -10.60 12.49 -9.22
CA ILE A 319 -9.90 11.26 -8.81
C ILE A 319 -10.46 10.00 -9.51
N PRO A 320 -11.80 9.78 -9.58
CA PRO A 320 -12.34 8.63 -10.32
C PRO A 320 -11.96 8.63 -11.80
N ALA A 321 -12.03 9.77 -12.47
CA ALA A 321 -11.69 9.88 -13.90
C ALA A 321 -10.20 9.70 -14.17
N ALA A 322 -9.35 10.26 -13.31
CA ALA A 322 -7.90 10.10 -13.40
C ALA A 322 -7.50 8.62 -13.25
N ASN A 323 -8.08 7.93 -12.27
CA ASN A 323 -7.85 6.49 -12.07
C ASN A 323 -8.48 5.63 -13.17
N ALA A 324 -9.64 6.02 -13.73
CA ALA A 324 -10.21 5.36 -14.90
C ALA A 324 -9.26 5.42 -16.10
N PHE A 325 -8.66 6.57 -16.38
CA PHE A 325 -7.67 6.67 -17.45
C PHE A 325 -6.42 5.82 -17.13
N LEU A 326 -5.89 5.94 -15.92
CA LEU A 326 -4.73 5.16 -15.44
C LEU A 326 -4.93 3.65 -15.60
N ILE A 327 -6.05 3.11 -15.13
CA ILE A 327 -6.32 1.67 -15.11
C ILE A 327 -6.65 1.13 -16.50
N ALA A 328 -7.20 1.93 -17.42
CA ALA A 328 -7.50 1.48 -18.77
C ALA A 328 -6.27 1.43 -19.68
N MET A 329 -5.33 2.39 -19.54
CA MET A 329 -4.22 2.57 -20.48
C MET A 329 -3.08 1.54 -20.31
N PRO A 330 -2.21 1.32 -21.32
CA PRO A 330 -0.98 0.53 -21.17
C PRO A 330 -0.03 1.10 -20.11
N GLY A 331 1.15 0.48 -19.95
CA GLY A 331 1.96 0.66 -18.74
C GLY A 331 1.45 -0.18 -17.55
N THR A 332 2.17 -0.13 -16.44
CA THR A 332 1.74 -0.73 -15.18
C THR A 332 1.12 0.35 -14.29
N PRO A 333 -0.20 0.34 -14.07
CA PRO A 333 -0.85 1.35 -13.24
C PRO A 333 -0.47 1.17 -11.78
N CYS A 334 0.02 2.24 -11.15
CA CYS A 334 0.29 2.35 -9.73
C CYS A 334 -0.77 3.26 -9.10
N ILE A 335 -1.72 2.65 -8.40
CA ILE A 335 -2.80 3.33 -7.69
C ILE A 335 -2.24 3.89 -6.37
N PHE A 336 -2.70 5.08 -5.97
CA PHE A 336 -2.29 5.71 -4.72
C PHE A 336 -3.20 5.26 -3.57
N GLN A 337 -2.64 4.95 -2.40
CA GLN A 337 -3.40 4.41 -1.25
C GLN A 337 -4.60 5.27 -0.82
N PRO A 338 -4.49 6.62 -0.74
CA PRO A 338 -5.66 7.45 -0.43
C PRO A 338 -6.79 7.31 -1.45
N HIS A 339 -6.46 7.13 -2.73
CA HIS A 339 -7.47 6.91 -3.78
C HIS A 339 -8.09 5.52 -3.65
N TRP A 340 -7.28 4.49 -3.37
CA TRP A 340 -7.76 3.13 -3.11
C TRP A 340 -8.79 3.11 -1.97
N ARG A 341 -8.47 3.74 -0.84
CA ARG A 341 -9.35 3.80 0.32
C ARG A 341 -10.66 4.54 0.04
N ALA A 342 -10.59 5.67 -0.67
CA ALA A 342 -11.76 6.49 -0.94
C ALA A 342 -12.70 5.88 -2.00
N TYR A 343 -12.17 5.08 -2.93
CA TYR A 343 -12.90 4.61 -4.12
C TYR A 343 -12.77 3.10 -4.36
N GLU A 344 -12.54 2.30 -3.32
CA GLU A 344 -12.18 0.87 -3.42
C GLU A 344 -13.05 0.09 -4.40
N HIS A 345 -14.38 0.10 -4.21
CA HIS A 345 -15.29 -0.66 -5.07
C HIS A 345 -15.29 -0.19 -6.53
N GLU A 346 -15.18 1.12 -6.75
CA GLU A 346 -15.16 1.72 -8.09
C GLU A 346 -13.87 1.34 -8.83
N LEU A 347 -12.72 1.41 -8.14
CA LEU A 347 -11.42 1.01 -8.66
C LEU A 347 -11.35 -0.50 -8.91
N LYS A 348 -11.92 -1.33 -8.04
CA LYS A 348 -12.03 -2.78 -8.25
C LYS A 348 -12.79 -3.09 -9.54
N SER A 349 -13.93 -2.45 -9.79
CA SER A 349 -14.68 -2.63 -11.05
C SER A 349 -13.86 -2.21 -12.28
N MET A 350 -13.08 -1.13 -12.18
CA MET A 350 -12.18 -0.70 -13.26
C MET A 350 -11.08 -1.74 -13.53
N ILE A 351 -10.48 -2.30 -12.48
CA ILE A 351 -9.44 -3.33 -12.56
C ILE A 351 -10.01 -4.62 -13.17
N GLU A 352 -11.21 -5.03 -12.76
CA GLU A 352 -11.88 -6.19 -13.35
C GLU A 352 -12.06 -6.03 -14.87
N ALA A 353 -12.46 -4.82 -15.32
CA ALA A 353 -12.61 -4.53 -16.75
C ALA A 353 -11.27 -4.63 -17.48
N ARG A 354 -10.19 -4.07 -16.90
CA ARG A 354 -8.82 -4.20 -17.42
C ARG A 354 -8.40 -5.66 -17.56
N LYS A 355 -8.57 -6.45 -16.49
CA LYS A 355 -8.18 -7.88 -16.43
C LYS A 355 -9.01 -8.73 -17.38
N LEU A 356 -10.30 -8.47 -17.52
CA LEU A 356 -11.22 -9.17 -18.43
C LEU A 356 -10.84 -8.98 -19.91
N VAL A 357 -10.54 -7.74 -20.30
CA VAL A 357 -10.06 -7.44 -21.66
C VAL A 357 -8.66 -8.04 -21.88
N GLY A 358 -7.88 -8.20 -20.81
CA GLY A 358 -6.54 -8.76 -20.86
C GLY A 358 -5.52 -7.70 -21.27
N ILE A 359 -5.72 -6.46 -20.81
CA ILE A 359 -4.79 -5.35 -21.07
C ILE A 359 -3.48 -5.60 -20.33
N THR A 360 -2.37 -5.29 -21.00
CA THR A 360 -1.02 -5.42 -20.47
C THR A 360 -0.29 -4.09 -20.53
N ASN A 361 0.88 -3.99 -19.89
CA ASN A 361 1.75 -2.83 -20.03
C ASN A 361 2.20 -2.53 -21.47
N THR A 362 2.19 -3.53 -22.36
CA THR A 362 2.57 -3.44 -23.78
C THR A 362 1.38 -3.40 -24.74
N SER A 363 0.14 -3.37 -24.23
CA SER A 363 -1.07 -3.28 -25.06
C SER A 363 -1.00 -2.08 -26.02
N SER A 364 -1.53 -2.25 -27.23
CA SER A 364 -1.78 -1.14 -28.16
C SER A 364 -3.07 -0.40 -27.79
N TYR A 365 -3.21 0.83 -28.25
CA TYR A 365 -4.46 1.60 -28.14
C TYR A 365 -4.60 2.51 -29.35
N ASN A 366 -5.82 2.93 -29.63
CA ASN A 366 -6.13 3.92 -30.64
C ASN A 366 -6.92 5.07 -30.00
N ASN A 367 -6.65 6.30 -30.41
CA ASN A 367 -7.49 7.42 -30.04
C ASN A 367 -8.86 7.28 -30.72
N TYR A 368 -9.91 7.14 -29.92
CA TYR A 368 -11.28 6.98 -30.41
C TYR A 368 -11.90 8.36 -30.70
N THR A 369 -11.67 9.33 -29.82
CA THR A 369 -12.00 10.73 -30.06
C THR A 369 -11.14 11.66 -29.21
N ASN A 370 -10.96 12.89 -29.69
CA ASN A 370 -10.09 13.89 -29.10
C ASN A 370 -10.78 15.26 -29.10
N ASN A 371 -11.31 15.68 -27.96
CA ASN A 371 -11.99 16.97 -27.79
C ASN A 371 -11.51 17.66 -26.51
N ALA A 372 -11.58 18.99 -26.45
CA ALA A 372 -11.19 19.73 -25.24
C ALA A 372 -12.05 19.34 -24.03
N GLN A 373 -13.33 19.02 -24.23
CA GLN A 373 -14.25 18.67 -23.13
C GLN A 373 -14.26 17.18 -22.78
N TYR A 374 -13.80 16.31 -23.67
CA TYR A 374 -13.76 14.86 -23.43
C TYR A 374 -12.68 14.19 -24.28
N PHE A 375 -12.15 13.10 -23.76
CA PHE A 375 -11.13 12.31 -24.44
C PHE A 375 -11.44 10.83 -24.32
N ALA A 376 -11.23 10.06 -25.39
CA ALA A 376 -11.45 8.62 -25.34
C ALA A 376 -10.40 7.83 -26.12
N ASN A 377 -9.96 6.73 -25.51
CA ASN A 377 -9.04 5.76 -26.11
C ASN A 377 -9.63 4.35 -26.05
N ALA A 378 -9.54 3.63 -27.16
CA ALA A 378 -9.86 2.21 -27.23
C ALA A 378 -8.56 1.39 -27.07
N VAL A 379 -8.40 0.74 -25.91
CA VAL A 379 -7.22 -0.04 -25.55
C VAL A 379 -7.45 -1.51 -25.90
N SER A 380 -6.50 -2.09 -26.63
CA SER A 380 -6.59 -3.46 -27.12
C SER A 380 -6.04 -4.45 -26.08
N GLY A 381 -6.79 -5.51 -25.84
CA GLY A 381 -6.35 -6.64 -25.04
C GLY A 381 -6.28 -7.93 -25.84
N THR A 382 -6.48 -9.04 -25.14
CA THR A 382 -6.44 -10.38 -25.73
C THR A 382 -7.68 -10.69 -26.57
N ASN A 383 -7.55 -11.59 -27.55
CA ASN A 383 -8.66 -12.07 -28.38
C ASN A 383 -9.44 -10.95 -29.12
N GLY A 384 -8.77 -9.84 -29.45
CA GLY A 384 -9.39 -8.70 -30.13
C GLY A 384 -10.38 -7.92 -29.27
N ARG A 385 -10.46 -8.17 -27.96
CA ARG A 385 -11.28 -7.40 -27.03
C ARG A 385 -10.68 -6.01 -26.82
N LYS A 386 -11.54 -5.03 -26.58
CA LYS A 386 -11.15 -3.65 -26.31
C LYS A 386 -11.89 -3.10 -25.10
N LEU A 387 -11.18 -2.26 -24.35
CA LEU A 387 -11.75 -1.37 -23.34
C LEU A 387 -11.70 0.05 -23.90
N LEU A 388 -12.85 0.66 -24.09
CA LEU A 388 -12.95 2.08 -24.42
C LEU A 388 -13.14 2.86 -23.12
N VAL A 389 -12.15 3.66 -22.76
CA VAL A 389 -12.22 4.63 -21.67
C VAL A 389 -12.60 5.99 -22.23
N VAL A 390 -13.56 6.65 -21.60
CA VAL A 390 -13.96 8.04 -21.87
C VAL A 390 -13.76 8.84 -20.59
N VAL A 391 -13.08 9.99 -20.66
CA VAL A 391 -12.87 10.91 -19.53
C VAL A 391 -13.19 12.36 -19.91
N GLY A 392 -13.48 13.19 -18.91
CA GLY A 392 -13.86 14.59 -19.05
C GLY A 392 -15.34 14.81 -18.82
N ILE A 393 -16.08 15.25 -19.83
CA ILE A 393 -17.54 15.39 -19.78
C ILE A 393 -18.15 14.34 -20.73
N PRO A 394 -18.25 13.05 -20.33
CA PRO A 394 -18.70 11.98 -21.22
C PRO A 394 -20.07 12.21 -21.86
N SER A 395 -20.96 12.99 -21.22
CA SER A 395 -22.27 13.33 -21.78
C SER A 395 -22.22 14.20 -23.05
N MET A 396 -21.09 14.89 -23.30
CA MET A 396 -20.86 15.66 -24.53
C MET A 396 -20.31 14.80 -25.68
N MET A 397 -19.88 13.58 -25.40
CA MET A 397 -19.41 12.64 -26.42
C MET A 397 -20.60 11.93 -27.05
N ALA A 398 -20.59 11.78 -28.38
CA ALA A 398 -21.55 10.92 -29.06
C ALA A 398 -21.41 9.48 -28.54
N THR A 399 -22.54 8.84 -28.18
CA THR A 399 -22.53 7.48 -27.64
C THR A 399 -21.88 6.52 -28.65
N PRO A 400 -20.90 5.70 -28.24
CA PRO A 400 -20.31 4.68 -29.12
C PRO A 400 -21.38 3.77 -29.73
N SER A 401 -21.11 3.25 -30.94
CA SER A 401 -22.06 2.36 -31.61
C SER A 401 -22.41 1.16 -30.72
N LYS A 402 -23.71 0.96 -30.46
CA LYS A 402 -24.21 -0.17 -29.66
C LYS A 402 -23.92 -1.53 -30.30
N THR A 403 -23.59 -1.57 -31.60
CA THR A 403 -23.16 -2.79 -32.28
C THR A 403 -21.70 -3.15 -31.98
N GLU A 404 -20.87 -2.18 -31.59
CA GLU A 404 -19.45 -2.39 -31.31
C GLU A 404 -19.16 -2.41 -29.80
N TYR A 405 -19.80 -1.52 -29.03
CA TYR A 405 -19.50 -1.29 -27.62
C TYR A 405 -20.75 -1.30 -26.74
N THR A 406 -20.60 -1.86 -25.54
CA THR A 406 -21.58 -1.79 -24.46
C THR A 406 -20.97 -1.10 -23.25
N ARG A 407 -21.68 -0.10 -22.70
CA ARG A 407 -21.24 0.60 -21.48
C ARG A 407 -21.37 -0.32 -20.28
N ILE A 408 -20.30 -0.47 -19.52
CA ILE A 408 -20.27 -1.34 -18.33
C ILE A 408 -20.10 -0.59 -17.02
N LEU A 409 -19.49 0.60 -17.05
CA LEU A 409 -19.29 1.46 -15.89
C LEU A 409 -19.46 2.92 -16.28
N SER A 410 -19.90 3.72 -15.32
CA SER A 410 -19.94 5.17 -15.42
C SER A 410 -19.82 5.76 -14.02
N GLY A 411 -19.06 6.84 -13.90
CA GLY A 411 -18.97 7.61 -12.67
C GLY A 411 -18.70 9.08 -12.98
N LYS A 412 -18.24 9.83 -11.98
CA LYS A 412 -17.99 11.25 -12.14
C LYS A 412 -16.85 11.46 -13.16
N ASN A 413 -17.16 12.14 -14.26
CA ASN A 413 -16.23 12.49 -15.32
C ASN A 413 -15.60 11.30 -16.09
N TYR A 414 -16.17 10.10 -16.02
CA TYR A 414 -15.70 8.97 -16.83
C TYR A 414 -16.79 7.96 -17.22
N MET A 415 -16.53 7.19 -18.28
CA MET A 415 -17.29 6.00 -18.65
C MET A 415 -16.35 4.91 -19.21
N TYR A 416 -16.69 3.64 -18.96
CA TYR A 416 -16.05 2.49 -19.61
C TYR A 416 -17.04 1.74 -20.49
N TYR A 417 -16.57 1.33 -21.66
CA TYR A 417 -17.27 0.44 -22.55
C TYR A 417 -16.41 -0.78 -22.88
N LEU A 418 -17.03 -1.95 -22.91
CA LEU A 418 -16.40 -3.15 -23.46
C LEU A 418 -16.83 -3.34 -24.90
N SER A 419 -15.91 -3.82 -25.73
CA SER A 419 -16.27 -4.29 -27.07
C SER A 419 -17.17 -5.52 -26.97
N ASN A 420 -18.20 -5.57 -27.81
CA ASN A 420 -19.26 -6.57 -27.78
C ASN A 420 -18.77 -8.01 -28.05
N ASN A 421 -17.65 -8.17 -28.78
CA ASN A 421 -16.96 -9.46 -28.94
C ASN A 421 -16.35 -10.01 -27.63
N SER A 422 -16.51 -9.31 -26.50
CA SER A 422 -16.18 -9.84 -25.19
C SER A 422 -17.07 -11.01 -24.80
N GLU A 423 -18.31 -11.06 -25.30
CA GLU A 423 -19.31 -12.11 -25.07
C GLU A 423 -19.37 -12.54 -23.59
N THR A 424 -19.68 -11.57 -22.72
CA THR A 424 -19.74 -11.76 -21.27
C THR A 424 -20.96 -11.08 -20.64
N ALA A 425 -21.41 -11.63 -19.52
CA ALA A 425 -22.22 -10.87 -18.58
C ALA A 425 -21.34 -9.87 -17.81
N TRP A 426 -21.95 -8.84 -17.22
CA TRP A 426 -21.28 -7.89 -16.36
C TRP A 426 -22.20 -7.46 -15.22
N ALA A 427 -21.65 -7.33 -14.02
CA ALA A 427 -22.24 -6.62 -12.89
C ALA A 427 -21.38 -5.39 -12.59
N ASP A 428 -21.99 -4.23 -12.38
CA ASP A 428 -21.30 -2.95 -12.17
C ASP A 428 -20.62 -2.82 -10.80
N LYS A 429 -20.94 -3.70 -9.85
CA LYS A 429 -20.33 -3.78 -8.52
C LYS A 429 -19.34 -4.95 -8.45
N ALA A 430 -18.10 -4.65 -8.07
CA ALA A 430 -17.05 -5.65 -7.92
C ALA A 430 -17.26 -6.54 -6.68
N SER A 431 -16.61 -7.70 -6.65
CA SER A 431 -16.60 -8.53 -5.44
C SER A 431 -15.98 -7.79 -4.25
N GLY A 432 -16.50 -8.01 -3.04
CA GLY A 432 -15.99 -7.35 -1.84
C GLY A 432 -16.93 -7.41 -0.65
N GLU A 433 -16.50 -6.74 0.41
CA GLU A 433 -17.28 -6.50 1.61
C GLU A 433 -18.01 -5.17 1.50
N TYR A 434 -19.29 -5.16 1.83
CA TYR A 434 -20.18 -4.00 1.82
C TYR A 434 -20.83 -3.86 3.20
N GLU A 435 -21.00 -2.64 3.68
CA GLU A 435 -21.57 -2.40 5.02
C GLU A 435 -23.10 -2.54 5.06
N GLU A 436 -23.74 -2.39 3.91
CA GLU A 436 -25.20 -2.46 3.76
C GLU A 436 -25.63 -3.06 2.42
N GLY A 437 -26.92 -3.32 2.27
CA GLY A 437 -27.51 -3.79 1.03
C GLY A 437 -27.40 -2.76 -0.10
N PHE A 438 -27.18 -3.24 -1.33
CA PHE A 438 -26.93 -2.38 -2.48
C PHE A 438 -27.59 -2.91 -3.76
N LYS A 439 -27.65 -2.05 -4.78
CA LYS A 439 -28.13 -2.40 -6.12
C LYS A 439 -26.97 -2.71 -7.05
N VAL A 440 -27.16 -3.78 -7.84
CA VAL A 440 -26.22 -4.21 -8.88
C VAL A 440 -26.93 -4.16 -10.22
N THR A 441 -26.38 -3.43 -11.18
CA THR A 441 -26.86 -3.38 -12.55
C THR A 441 -26.22 -4.47 -13.38
N LEU A 442 -27.03 -5.36 -13.94
CA LEU A 442 -26.58 -6.45 -14.80
C LEU A 442 -26.60 -6.01 -16.26
N THR A 443 -25.50 -6.21 -16.98
CA THR A 443 -25.33 -5.79 -18.37
C THR A 443 -24.87 -6.95 -19.24
N ALA A 444 -25.53 -7.14 -20.39
CA ALA A 444 -25.13 -8.11 -21.41
C ALA A 444 -24.19 -7.43 -22.40
N VAL A 445 -22.94 -7.88 -22.48
CA VAL A 445 -21.95 -7.43 -23.45
C VAL A 445 -21.82 -8.49 -24.53
N SER A 446 -22.53 -8.29 -25.64
CA SER A 446 -22.63 -9.28 -26.73
C SER A 446 -22.85 -8.61 -28.07
N GLN A 447 -22.37 -9.23 -29.14
CA GLN A 447 -22.70 -8.83 -30.51
C GLN A 447 -24.16 -9.16 -30.86
N ASN A 448 -24.78 -10.08 -30.12
CA ASN A 448 -26.19 -10.41 -30.29
C ASN A 448 -27.05 -9.42 -29.47
N SER A 449 -27.75 -8.52 -30.17
CA SER A 449 -28.63 -7.53 -29.54
C SER A 449 -29.84 -8.14 -28.80
N ALA A 450 -30.15 -9.41 -29.04
CA ALA A 450 -31.20 -10.16 -28.33
C ALA A 450 -30.67 -10.92 -27.09
N ALA A 451 -29.38 -10.81 -26.78
CA ALA A 451 -28.80 -11.44 -25.60
C ALA A 451 -29.52 -10.96 -24.32
N LYS A 452 -29.91 -11.92 -23.48
CA LYS A 452 -30.45 -11.68 -22.13
C LYS A 452 -29.43 -12.11 -21.09
N LEU A 453 -29.75 -11.88 -19.82
CA LEU A 453 -28.94 -12.33 -18.69
C LEU A 453 -29.73 -13.34 -17.89
N VAL A 454 -29.05 -14.36 -17.39
CA VAL A 454 -29.54 -15.29 -16.37
C VAL A 454 -28.66 -15.19 -15.14
N TYR A 455 -29.23 -15.29 -13.95
CA TYR A 455 -28.45 -15.20 -12.72
C TYR A 455 -28.94 -16.09 -11.58
N THR A 456 -28.04 -16.30 -10.62
CA THR A 456 -28.27 -16.98 -9.33
C THR A 456 -27.51 -16.22 -8.24
N THR A 457 -27.93 -16.32 -6.98
CA THR A 457 -27.25 -15.69 -5.82
C THR A 457 -26.68 -16.72 -4.83
N ASN A 458 -26.83 -18.01 -5.14
CA ASN A 458 -26.38 -19.12 -4.29
C ASN A 458 -25.06 -19.76 -4.75
N GLY A 459 -24.37 -19.14 -5.73
CA GLY A 459 -23.11 -19.65 -6.28
C GLY A 459 -23.22 -20.81 -7.28
N ILE A 460 -24.41 -21.30 -7.60
CA ILE A 460 -24.62 -22.31 -8.65
C ILE A 460 -24.60 -21.64 -10.02
N ASP A 461 -23.96 -22.24 -11.03
CA ASP A 461 -23.96 -21.68 -12.38
C ASP A 461 -25.41 -21.53 -12.91
N PRO A 462 -25.79 -20.35 -13.45
CA PRO A 462 -27.12 -20.15 -13.96
C PRO A 462 -27.38 -21.02 -15.19
N THR A 463 -28.63 -21.46 -15.34
CA THR A 463 -29.11 -22.20 -16.52
C THR A 463 -30.11 -21.34 -17.28
N ALA A 464 -30.54 -21.76 -18.47
CA ALA A 464 -31.58 -21.05 -19.24
C ALA A 464 -32.91 -20.92 -18.48
N LYS A 465 -33.13 -21.74 -17.44
CA LYS A 465 -34.31 -21.72 -16.57
C LYS A 465 -34.13 -20.86 -15.31
N SER A 466 -32.93 -20.37 -15.04
CA SER A 466 -32.67 -19.44 -13.94
C SER A 466 -33.36 -18.09 -14.19
N ALA A 467 -33.39 -17.22 -13.18
CA ALA A 467 -34.02 -15.90 -13.29
C ALA A 467 -33.44 -15.12 -14.47
N GLN A 468 -34.29 -14.76 -15.44
CA GLN A 468 -33.91 -14.04 -16.65
C GLN A 468 -34.21 -12.54 -16.48
N VAL A 469 -33.27 -11.70 -16.90
CA VAL A 469 -33.46 -10.24 -16.93
C VAL A 469 -32.93 -9.65 -18.24
N ALA A 470 -33.43 -8.45 -18.57
CA ALA A 470 -32.90 -7.67 -19.68
C ALA A 470 -31.56 -7.02 -19.30
N SER A 471 -30.77 -6.65 -20.30
CA SER A 471 -29.56 -5.85 -20.09
C SER A 471 -29.94 -4.49 -19.48
N GLY A 472 -29.20 -4.05 -18.47
CA GLY A 472 -29.46 -2.82 -17.71
C GLY A 472 -30.43 -2.99 -16.54
N THR A 473 -30.93 -4.19 -16.25
CA THR A 473 -31.76 -4.44 -15.06
C THR A 473 -30.92 -4.40 -13.79
N SER A 474 -31.37 -3.64 -12.78
CA SER A 474 -30.78 -3.65 -11.45
C SER A 474 -31.47 -4.67 -10.54
N ILE A 475 -30.69 -5.41 -9.77
CA ILE A 475 -31.15 -6.33 -8.72
C ILE A 475 -30.65 -5.86 -7.35
N ASN A 476 -31.39 -6.19 -6.29
CA ASN A 476 -31.00 -5.89 -4.92
C ASN A 476 -30.15 -7.04 -4.34
N ILE A 477 -29.03 -6.71 -3.70
CA ILE A 477 -28.22 -7.63 -2.89
C ILE A 477 -28.40 -7.18 -1.44
N ASN A 478 -29.20 -7.91 -0.66
CA ASN A 478 -29.58 -7.55 0.71
C ASN A 478 -28.91 -8.43 1.77
N SER A 479 -28.23 -9.49 1.37
CA SER A 479 -27.43 -10.35 2.25
C SER A 479 -26.18 -10.87 1.52
N SER A 480 -25.19 -11.32 2.27
CA SER A 480 -23.99 -11.97 1.73
C SER A 480 -24.38 -13.10 0.77
N CYS A 481 -23.80 -13.10 -0.43
CA CYS A 481 -24.16 -14.05 -1.46
C CYS A 481 -23.04 -14.22 -2.50
N THR A 482 -23.11 -15.31 -3.28
CA THR A 482 -22.31 -15.46 -4.49
C THR A 482 -23.21 -15.28 -5.70
N LEU A 483 -23.15 -14.09 -6.30
CA LEU A 483 -23.87 -13.78 -7.53
C LEU A 483 -23.13 -14.40 -8.71
N LYS A 484 -23.81 -15.25 -9.48
CA LYS A 484 -23.33 -15.68 -10.80
C LYS A 484 -24.27 -15.18 -11.88
N VAL A 485 -23.70 -14.62 -12.95
CA VAL A 485 -24.47 -14.03 -14.06
C VAL A 485 -23.91 -14.55 -15.37
N GLY A 486 -24.77 -15.04 -16.26
CA GLY A 486 -24.39 -15.53 -17.59
C GLY A 486 -25.21 -14.88 -18.70
N LEU A 487 -24.66 -14.84 -19.91
CA LEU A 487 -25.38 -14.48 -21.12
C LEU A 487 -26.30 -15.63 -21.53
N LEU A 488 -27.55 -15.32 -21.84
CA LEU A 488 -28.50 -16.23 -22.45
C LEU A 488 -28.72 -15.82 -23.91
N ILE A 489 -28.23 -16.65 -24.83
CA ILE A 489 -28.34 -16.45 -26.28
C ILE A 489 -28.90 -17.73 -26.89
N ASN A 490 -30.05 -17.63 -27.56
CA ASN A 490 -30.71 -18.77 -28.24
C ASN A 490 -30.85 -20.03 -27.34
N GLY A 491 -31.18 -19.85 -26.06
CA GLY A 491 -31.33 -20.93 -25.09
C GLY A 491 -30.02 -21.46 -24.48
N THR A 492 -28.87 -20.98 -24.92
CA THR A 492 -27.55 -21.37 -24.40
C THR A 492 -27.03 -20.34 -23.40
N VAL A 493 -26.51 -20.81 -22.26
CA VAL A 493 -25.85 -19.96 -21.26
C VAL A 493 -24.35 -19.97 -21.48
N SER A 494 -23.73 -18.79 -21.53
CA SER A 494 -22.27 -18.62 -21.69
C SER A 494 -21.77 -17.38 -20.97
N GLY A 495 -20.47 -17.10 -21.02
CA GLY A 495 -19.91 -15.86 -20.48
C GLY A 495 -20.19 -15.65 -18.98
N ILE A 496 -20.24 -16.74 -18.21
CA ILE A 496 -20.61 -16.70 -16.78
C ILE A 496 -19.53 -15.97 -15.99
N ARG A 497 -19.95 -14.98 -15.20
CA ARG A 497 -19.14 -14.22 -14.24
C ARG A 497 -19.59 -14.52 -12.82
N THR A 498 -18.64 -14.52 -11.88
CA THR A 498 -18.89 -14.76 -10.46
C THR A 498 -18.49 -13.54 -9.66
N TYR A 499 -19.37 -13.11 -8.74
CA TYR A 499 -19.18 -11.99 -7.84
C TYR A 499 -19.47 -12.46 -6.41
N ASN A 500 -18.49 -12.30 -5.52
CA ASN A 500 -18.63 -12.67 -4.12
C ASN A 500 -18.89 -11.40 -3.29
N TYR A 501 -20.06 -11.32 -2.69
CA TYR A 501 -20.47 -10.20 -1.86
C TYR A 501 -20.58 -10.68 -0.41
N SER A 502 -19.87 -10.00 0.48
CA SER A 502 -20.08 -10.09 1.92
C SER A 502 -20.79 -8.82 2.35
N ILE A 503 -21.97 -8.93 2.97
CA ILE A 503 -22.63 -7.82 3.63
C ILE A 503 -22.37 -7.98 5.12
N LYS A 504 -21.57 -7.05 5.66
CA LYS A 504 -21.18 -7.02 7.05
C LYS A 504 -21.21 -5.58 7.51
N SER A 505 -22.27 -5.22 8.21
CA SER A 505 -22.36 -3.92 8.87
C SER A 505 -21.24 -3.80 9.89
N PHE A 506 -20.64 -2.62 9.94
CA PHE A 506 -19.68 -2.31 10.98
C PHE A 506 -20.42 -2.23 12.31
N GLU A 507 -20.00 -3.05 13.27
CA GLU A 507 -20.54 -3.04 14.62
C GLU A 507 -19.62 -2.18 15.50
N PRO A 508 -20.09 -1.03 16.02
CA PRO A 508 -19.30 -0.22 16.92
C PRO A 508 -18.82 -1.00 18.12
N TYR A 509 -17.57 -0.79 18.50
CA TYR A 509 -16.97 -1.48 19.64
C TYR A 509 -16.16 -0.50 20.49
N ASN A 510 -16.11 -0.80 21.79
CA ASN A 510 -15.37 0.03 22.73
C ASN A 510 -13.92 -0.44 22.84
N ILE A 511 -13.04 0.54 23.03
CA ILE A 511 -11.63 0.33 23.37
C ILE A 511 -11.32 1.14 24.63
N THR A 512 -10.29 0.73 25.36
CA THR A 512 -9.78 1.48 26.50
C THR A 512 -8.31 1.80 26.30
N VAL A 513 -7.95 3.07 26.50
CA VAL A 513 -6.55 3.50 26.46
C VAL A 513 -6.07 3.71 27.88
N TYR A 514 -5.11 2.90 28.31
CA TYR A 514 -4.45 3.00 29.60
C TYR A 514 -3.09 3.68 29.45
N VAL A 515 -2.82 4.70 30.27
CA VAL A 515 -1.56 5.46 30.25
C VAL A 515 -0.94 5.44 31.64
N ASN A 516 0.28 4.94 31.73
CA ASN A 516 1.11 4.99 32.94
C ASN A 516 2.21 6.03 32.78
N THR A 517 2.40 6.84 33.81
CA THR A 517 3.33 7.99 33.80
C THR A 517 4.29 7.95 34.99
N ASP A 518 4.49 6.78 35.60
CA ASP A 518 5.30 6.61 36.82
C ASP A 518 6.78 6.98 36.60
N ASP A 519 7.27 6.82 35.36
CA ASP A 519 8.63 7.20 34.97
C ASP A 519 8.76 8.69 34.62
N THR A 520 7.76 9.50 34.99
CA THR A 520 7.73 10.95 34.78
C THR A 520 7.46 11.68 36.11
N ASN A 521 7.55 13.02 36.07
CA ASN A 521 7.17 13.87 37.20
C ASN A 521 5.74 14.41 37.10
N TRP A 522 4.92 13.88 36.20
CA TRP A 522 3.59 14.43 35.91
C TRP A 522 2.66 14.32 37.11
N LYS A 523 2.01 15.43 37.47
CA LYS A 523 0.98 15.48 38.53
C LYS A 523 -0.45 15.49 38.01
N LYS A 524 -0.61 15.87 36.74
CA LYS A 524 -1.86 15.85 35.99
C LYS A 524 -1.55 15.30 34.60
N VAL A 525 -2.50 14.56 34.03
CA VAL A 525 -2.33 13.92 32.73
C VAL A 525 -3.50 14.32 31.86
N ASN A 526 -3.21 15.10 30.82
CA ASN A 526 -4.17 15.41 29.77
C ASN A 526 -3.98 14.48 28.58
N PHE A 527 -5.09 14.12 27.94
CA PHE A 527 -5.10 13.48 26.63
C PHE A 527 -5.53 14.52 25.60
N HIS A 528 -4.64 14.86 24.68
CA HIS A 528 -5.01 15.53 23.43
C HIS A 528 -5.34 14.45 22.39
N ILE A 529 -6.50 14.55 21.75
CA ILE A 529 -7.13 13.44 21.02
C ILE A 529 -7.62 13.92 19.66
N TRP A 530 -7.31 13.16 18.61
CA TRP A 530 -7.90 13.30 17.29
C TRP A 530 -8.15 11.91 16.68
N SER A 531 -8.94 11.84 15.62
CA SER A 531 -9.37 10.57 15.04
C SER A 531 -9.50 10.66 13.54
N SER A 532 -9.34 9.52 12.86
CA SER A 532 -9.66 9.38 11.43
C SER A 532 -11.17 9.19 11.19
N MET A 533 -11.97 9.09 12.24
CA MET A 533 -13.41 8.85 12.14
C MET A 533 -14.20 10.13 11.87
N THR A 534 -15.12 10.06 10.93
CA THR A 534 -15.87 11.23 10.43
C THR A 534 -16.93 11.72 11.42
N ASP A 535 -17.40 10.84 12.29
CA ASP A 535 -18.39 11.09 13.33
C ASP A 535 -17.76 11.23 14.74
N PHE A 536 -16.43 11.32 14.83
CA PHE A 536 -15.75 11.41 16.12
C PHE A 536 -15.95 12.76 16.80
N THR A 537 -16.75 12.78 17.87
CA THR A 537 -17.06 14.01 18.62
C THR A 537 -16.14 14.25 19.82
N GLU A 538 -15.25 13.30 20.15
CA GLU A 538 -14.37 13.38 21.33
C GLU A 538 -12.98 13.98 21.02
N GLY A 539 -12.82 14.58 19.84
CA GLY A 539 -11.64 15.36 19.51
C GLY A 539 -11.46 16.54 20.47
N THR A 540 -10.21 16.88 20.78
CA THR A 540 -9.91 17.91 21.78
C THR A 540 -9.01 18.99 21.19
N GLU A 541 -9.22 20.24 21.58
CA GLU A 541 -8.21 21.29 21.37
C GLU A 541 -6.95 21.01 22.19
N TRP A 542 -5.82 21.57 21.78
CA TRP A 542 -4.58 21.53 22.58
C TRP A 542 -4.73 22.39 23.86
N PRO A 543 -4.26 21.95 25.05
CA PRO A 543 -3.45 20.75 25.37
C PRO A 543 -4.28 19.55 25.86
N GLY A 544 -5.46 19.33 25.31
CA GLY A 544 -6.30 18.18 25.61
C GLY A 544 -7.11 18.30 26.90
N VAL A 545 -7.73 17.18 27.30
CA VAL A 545 -8.61 17.09 28.47
C VAL A 545 -7.95 16.34 29.62
N ASN A 546 -8.12 16.84 30.85
CA ASN A 546 -7.55 16.22 32.05
C ASN A 546 -8.23 14.89 32.38
N ILE A 547 -7.44 13.83 32.47
CA ILE A 547 -7.90 12.48 32.84
C ILE A 547 -7.67 12.28 34.33
N THR A 548 -8.76 12.16 35.08
CA THR A 548 -8.74 11.90 36.52
C THR A 548 -9.03 10.45 36.88
N GLN A 549 -9.62 9.69 35.95
CA GLN A 549 -9.93 8.29 36.15
C GLN A 549 -8.64 7.47 36.14
N THR A 550 -8.48 6.62 37.15
CA THR A 550 -7.32 5.75 37.27
C THR A 550 -7.75 4.34 37.66
N LYS A 551 -6.99 3.33 37.22
CA LYS A 551 -7.19 1.92 37.56
C LYS A 551 -5.84 1.29 37.91
N THR A 552 -5.78 0.54 39.00
CA THR A 552 -4.57 -0.22 39.36
C THR A 552 -4.57 -1.56 38.63
N ILE A 553 -3.55 -1.81 37.81
CA ILE A 553 -3.34 -3.05 37.05
C ILE A 553 -1.87 -3.42 37.18
N ASP A 554 -1.60 -4.68 37.55
CA ASP A 554 -0.24 -5.19 37.83
C ASP A 554 0.58 -4.29 38.77
N ASN A 555 -0.04 -3.90 39.90
CA ASN A 555 0.54 -2.99 40.91
C ASN A 555 0.97 -1.60 40.39
N LYS A 556 0.54 -1.22 39.19
CA LYS A 556 0.79 0.11 38.62
C LYS A 556 -0.51 0.88 38.47
N ASN A 557 -0.44 2.19 38.62
CA ASN A 557 -1.60 3.05 38.42
C ASN A 557 -1.68 3.51 36.96
N TRP A 558 -2.84 3.34 36.35
CA TRP A 558 -3.07 3.69 34.95
C TRP A 558 -4.17 4.73 34.84
N TYR A 559 -3.88 5.88 34.25
CA TYR A 559 -4.91 6.79 33.76
C TYR A 559 -5.63 6.13 32.61
N TYR A 560 -6.96 6.19 32.56
CA TYR A 560 -7.68 5.56 31.47
C TYR A 560 -8.86 6.37 30.97
N LYS A 561 -9.16 6.16 29.69
CA LYS A 561 -10.37 6.66 29.04
C LYS A 561 -10.86 5.62 28.03
N GLU A 562 -12.17 5.42 28.00
CA GLU A 562 -12.83 4.57 27.01
C GLU A 562 -13.21 5.39 25.78
N PHE A 563 -13.20 4.75 24.62
CA PHE A 563 -13.60 5.31 23.34
C PHE A 563 -14.41 4.28 22.57
N THR A 564 -15.29 4.74 21.68
CA THR A 564 -15.98 3.87 20.73
C THR A 564 -15.39 4.04 19.35
N ILE A 565 -14.99 2.93 18.72
CA ILE A 565 -14.72 2.90 17.29
C ILE A 565 -16.06 2.69 16.59
N THR A 566 -16.49 3.67 15.81
CA THR A 566 -17.83 3.77 15.21
C THR A 566 -17.86 3.43 13.72
N GLN A 567 -16.70 3.33 13.07
CA GLN A 567 -16.58 3.04 11.65
C GLN A 567 -15.40 2.11 11.34
N LYS A 568 -15.52 1.38 10.22
CA LYS A 568 -14.46 0.51 9.71
C LYS A 568 -13.18 1.32 9.45
N GLY A 569 -12.05 0.81 9.95
CA GLY A 569 -10.76 1.50 9.85
C GLY A 569 -10.65 2.77 10.70
N GLY A 570 -11.58 3.00 11.64
CA GLY A 570 -11.49 4.10 12.60
C GLY A 570 -10.26 3.97 13.50
N LEU A 571 -9.49 5.05 13.61
CA LEU A 571 -8.26 5.13 14.37
C LEU A 571 -8.30 6.38 15.26
N ILE A 572 -7.89 6.23 16.51
CA ILE A 572 -7.76 7.32 17.48
C ILE A 572 -6.28 7.56 17.74
N ASN A 573 -5.92 8.82 17.89
CA ASN A 573 -4.56 9.30 18.04
C ASN A 573 -4.47 10.19 19.28
N PHE A 574 -3.29 10.21 19.90
CA PHE A 574 -3.08 10.83 21.19
C PHE A 574 -1.75 11.60 21.26
N VAL A 575 -1.78 12.72 21.98
CA VAL A 575 -0.60 13.26 22.67
C VAL A 575 -0.94 13.33 24.15
N PHE A 576 -0.10 12.74 24.98
CA PHE A 576 -0.24 12.80 26.44
C PHE A 576 0.58 13.97 26.96
N CYS A 577 0.07 14.75 27.90
CA CYS A 577 0.86 15.84 28.47
C CYS A 577 0.53 16.17 29.92
N GLU A 578 1.49 16.75 30.62
CA GLU A 578 1.23 17.49 31.85
C GLU A 578 0.87 18.93 31.47
N PRO A 579 -0.35 19.41 31.76
CA PRO A 579 -0.71 20.80 31.50
C PRO A 579 0.03 21.76 32.43
N ASN A 580 0.20 23.00 31.98
CA ASN A 580 0.63 24.10 32.85
C ASN A 580 -0.47 24.41 33.90
N ALA A 581 -0.15 25.25 34.88
CA ALA A 581 -1.08 25.56 35.97
C ALA A 581 -2.41 26.17 35.48
N ALA A 582 -2.39 26.90 34.36
CA ALA A 582 -3.57 27.52 33.74
C ALA A 582 -4.40 26.56 32.87
N GLY A 583 -3.88 25.37 32.54
CA GLY A 583 -4.52 24.42 31.63
C GLY A 583 -4.53 24.85 30.16
N THR A 584 -3.83 25.93 29.79
CA THR A 584 -3.87 26.52 28.45
C THR A 584 -2.73 26.06 27.52
N ALA A 585 -1.71 25.39 28.07
CA ALA A 585 -0.62 24.82 27.31
C ALA A 585 -0.03 23.60 28.04
N ALA A 586 0.69 22.74 27.33
CA ALA A 586 1.49 21.69 27.96
C ALA A 586 2.72 22.28 28.66
N LYS A 587 2.96 21.87 29.90
CA LYS A 587 4.25 22.08 30.59
C LYS A 587 5.30 21.11 30.04
N THR A 588 4.91 19.85 29.83
CA THR A 588 5.69 18.84 29.08
C THR A 588 4.73 17.86 28.40
N GLN A 589 5.15 17.22 27.32
CA GLN A 589 4.29 16.32 26.52
C GLN A 589 5.04 15.07 26.05
N SER A 590 4.31 14.06 25.61
CA SER A 590 4.83 12.93 24.84
C SER A 590 5.00 13.28 23.36
N VAL A 591 5.67 12.39 22.64
CA VAL A 591 5.48 12.26 21.19
C VAL A 591 4.07 11.73 20.89
N ASP A 592 3.65 11.87 19.65
CA ASP A 592 2.36 11.37 19.16
C ASP A 592 2.29 9.85 19.28
N PHE A 593 1.17 9.35 19.78
CA PHE A 593 0.80 7.94 19.84
C PHE A 593 -0.43 7.72 18.97
N ILE A 594 -0.24 7.10 17.80
CA ILE A 594 -1.23 7.12 16.72
C ILE A 594 -1.65 5.71 16.30
N GLY A 595 -2.78 5.61 15.60
CA GLY A 595 -3.26 4.36 15.01
C GLY A 595 -3.97 3.43 16.00
N VAL A 596 -4.62 3.98 17.04
CA VAL A 596 -5.26 3.17 18.08
C VAL A 596 -6.67 2.76 17.66
N ASN A 597 -6.89 1.45 17.55
CA ASN A 597 -8.21 0.85 17.28
C ASN A 597 -8.52 -0.36 18.16
N SER A 598 -7.76 -0.56 19.24
CA SER A 598 -7.95 -1.64 20.20
C SER A 598 -7.58 -1.17 21.60
N THR A 599 -7.95 -1.93 22.64
CA THR A 599 -7.53 -1.64 24.01
C THR A 599 -6.02 -1.77 24.14
N ILE A 600 -5.39 -0.74 24.68
CA ILE A 600 -3.93 -0.64 24.76
C ILE A 600 -3.44 -0.13 26.13
N PHE A 601 -2.20 -0.48 26.43
CA PHE A 601 -1.46 0.00 27.59
C PHE A 601 -0.20 0.72 27.12
N VAL A 602 -0.11 2.01 27.42
CA VAL A 602 0.98 2.88 27.00
C VAL A 602 1.75 3.40 28.21
N LYS A 603 3.08 3.29 28.18
CA LYS A 603 3.96 3.93 29.15
C LYS A 603 4.57 5.19 28.56
N VAL A 604 4.51 6.28 29.31
CA VAL A 604 5.33 7.47 29.06
C VAL A 604 6.65 7.24 29.77
N GLY A 605 7.69 6.89 29.02
CA GLY A 605 9.00 6.56 29.57
C GLY A 605 9.80 7.79 30.02
N PRO A 606 10.96 7.61 30.66
CA PRO A 606 11.76 8.73 31.19
C PRO A 606 12.54 9.48 30.10
N ASN A 607 12.73 8.85 28.94
CA ASN A 607 13.54 9.38 27.83
C ASN A 607 12.75 10.39 26.99
N LYS A 608 13.48 11.36 26.40
CA LYS A 608 12.91 12.41 25.54
C LYS A 608 13.58 12.43 24.18
N ASN A 609 12.83 12.85 23.16
CA ASN A 609 13.38 13.14 21.83
C ASN A 609 14.12 14.50 21.81
N SER A 610 14.69 14.85 20.65
CA SER A 610 15.40 16.12 20.44
C SER A 610 14.55 17.37 20.64
N LYS A 611 13.21 17.25 20.58
CA LYS A 611 12.25 18.32 20.85
C LYS A 611 11.81 18.39 22.32
N GLY A 612 12.41 17.57 23.20
CA GLY A 612 12.08 17.53 24.63
C GLY A 612 10.77 16.80 24.97
N GLN A 613 10.20 16.05 24.03
CA GLN A 613 8.96 15.29 24.19
C GLN A 613 9.26 13.88 24.70
N TYR A 614 8.49 13.37 25.66
CA TYR A 614 8.68 12.04 26.22
C TYR A 614 8.38 10.93 25.20
N ILE A 615 9.20 9.90 25.19
CA ILE A 615 9.01 8.71 24.36
C ILE A 615 7.91 7.84 24.98
N VAL A 616 6.98 7.39 24.15
CA VAL A 616 5.88 6.49 24.55
C VAL A 616 6.13 5.08 24.03
N THR A 617 5.70 4.08 24.78
CA THR A 617 5.85 2.67 24.41
C THR A 617 4.54 1.94 24.64
N ASP A 618 4.06 1.24 23.61
CA ASP A 618 2.97 0.27 23.75
C ASP A 618 3.50 -0.98 24.46
N VAL A 619 3.00 -1.21 25.67
CA VAL A 619 3.34 -2.36 26.51
C VAL A 619 2.15 -3.31 26.66
N THR A 620 1.16 -3.24 25.78
CA THR A 620 -0.05 -4.08 25.82
C THR A 620 0.29 -5.57 25.89
N LYS A 621 1.35 -6.00 25.18
CA LYS A 621 1.82 -7.39 25.21
C LYS A 621 2.42 -7.82 26.55
N ASP A 622 2.86 -6.86 27.36
CA ASP A 622 3.50 -7.11 28.67
C ASP A 622 2.48 -7.13 29.81
N ILE A 623 1.24 -6.70 29.55
CA ILE A 623 0.18 -6.68 30.55
C ILE A 623 -0.63 -7.96 30.44
N ASP A 624 -0.60 -8.78 31.48
CA ASP A 624 -1.49 -9.93 31.62
C ASP A 624 -2.91 -9.42 31.95
N THR A 625 -3.66 -9.07 30.90
CA THR A 625 -5.08 -8.71 30.99
C THR A 625 -5.94 -9.96 31.06
N GLY A 626 -5.54 -10.97 31.85
CA GLY A 626 -6.17 -12.29 31.91
C GLY A 626 -7.69 -12.18 31.83
N ILE A 627 -8.36 -13.06 31.06
CA ILE A 627 -9.81 -13.02 30.79
C ILE A 627 -10.56 -12.69 32.09
N ASP A 628 -11.00 -11.43 32.18
CA ASP A 628 -11.67 -10.92 33.35
C ASP A 628 -13.10 -11.46 33.28
N LEU A 629 -13.33 -12.54 34.03
CA LEU A 629 -14.63 -13.18 34.26
C LEU A 629 -15.31 -13.77 32.99
N PRO A 630 -15.30 -15.10 32.78
CA PRO A 630 -16.27 -15.67 31.85
C PRO A 630 -17.67 -15.29 32.33
N ILE A 631 -18.43 -14.62 31.49
CA ILE A 631 -19.87 -14.41 31.68
C ILE A 631 -20.50 -15.81 31.59
N THR A 632 -20.65 -16.48 32.73
CA THR A 632 -21.56 -17.62 32.81
C THR A 632 -22.97 -17.04 32.85
N GLU A 633 -23.85 -17.47 31.95
CA GLU A 633 -25.27 -17.03 31.86
C GLU A 633 -26.11 -17.24 33.13
N ASN A 634 -25.52 -17.69 34.25
CA ASN A 634 -26.20 -17.86 35.52
C ASN A 634 -25.42 -17.19 36.67
N THR A 635 -25.95 -16.06 37.15
CA THR A 635 -25.50 -15.26 38.30
C THR A 635 -25.76 -15.96 39.65
N GLY A 636 -25.26 -17.19 39.81
CA GLY A 636 -25.20 -17.87 41.09
C GLY A 636 -23.76 -17.94 41.59
N LYS A 637 -23.52 -17.66 42.89
CA LYS A 637 -22.22 -17.91 43.52
C LYS A 637 -21.81 -19.37 43.25
N ASN A 638 -20.79 -19.57 42.42
CA ASN A 638 -20.30 -20.90 42.04
C ASN A 638 -19.70 -21.61 43.26
N VAL A 639 -20.52 -22.43 43.92
CA VAL A 639 -20.10 -23.44 44.91
C VAL A 639 -19.70 -24.76 44.24
N ASN A 640 -19.70 -24.82 42.90
CA ASN A 640 -19.38 -26.02 42.15
C ASN A 640 -17.86 -26.15 41.89
N ASN A 641 -17.23 -27.09 42.59
CA ASN A 641 -15.80 -27.40 42.52
C ASN A 641 -15.40 -28.20 41.25
N ALA A 642 -16.18 -28.08 40.18
CA ALA A 642 -16.01 -28.84 38.95
C ALA A 642 -14.94 -28.25 38.03
N TRP A 643 -14.39 -29.12 37.18
CA TRP A 643 -13.47 -28.76 36.10
C TRP A 643 -14.22 -28.81 34.77
N TYR A 644 -13.80 -28.01 33.80
CA TYR A 644 -14.39 -27.96 32.47
C TYR A 644 -13.30 -27.93 31.40
N THR A 645 -13.58 -28.50 30.23
CA THR A 645 -12.75 -28.27 29.04
C THR A 645 -12.98 -26.86 28.48
N LEU A 646 -12.11 -26.41 27.57
CA LEU A 646 -12.30 -25.14 26.85
C LEU A 646 -13.58 -25.10 25.99
N SER A 647 -14.14 -26.27 25.66
CA SER A 647 -15.43 -26.40 24.96
C SER A 647 -16.64 -26.42 25.91
N GLY A 648 -16.43 -26.17 27.20
CA GLY A 648 -17.50 -26.11 28.21
C GLY A 648 -17.98 -27.48 28.75
N MET A 649 -17.27 -28.57 28.44
CA MET A 649 -17.64 -29.90 28.92
C MET A 649 -17.25 -30.07 30.39
N LYS A 650 -18.22 -30.34 31.27
CA LYS A 650 -17.98 -30.61 32.70
C LYS A 650 -17.23 -31.92 32.89
N MET A 651 -16.24 -31.91 33.77
CA MET A 651 -15.41 -33.04 34.16
C MET A 651 -15.71 -33.43 35.60
N ASN A 652 -15.75 -34.74 35.86
CA ASN A 652 -16.12 -35.30 37.17
C ASN A 652 -14.99 -35.23 38.21
N GLN A 653 -13.77 -34.92 37.77
CA GLN A 653 -12.58 -34.82 38.62
C GLN A 653 -11.57 -33.86 37.99
N LYS A 654 -10.52 -33.51 38.74
CA LYS A 654 -9.38 -32.75 38.21
C LYS A 654 -8.78 -33.48 36.99
N PRO A 655 -8.58 -32.79 35.86
CA PRO A 655 -7.97 -33.38 34.68
C PRO A 655 -6.57 -33.91 35.00
N ASN A 656 -6.25 -35.08 34.46
CA ASN A 656 -4.95 -35.74 34.58
C ASN A 656 -4.09 -35.61 33.32
N GLN A 657 -4.64 -35.03 32.25
CA GLN A 657 -3.92 -34.78 31.00
C GLN A 657 -3.39 -33.35 31.01
N ALA A 658 -2.17 -33.16 30.50
CA ALA A 658 -1.59 -31.83 30.31
C ALA A 658 -2.44 -31.01 29.34
N GLY A 659 -2.78 -29.78 29.72
CA GLY A 659 -3.69 -28.95 28.94
C GLY A 659 -4.27 -27.77 29.72
N ILE A 660 -5.09 -26.97 29.03
CA ILE A 660 -5.78 -25.82 29.61
C ILE A 660 -7.23 -26.20 29.89
N TYR A 661 -7.66 -25.98 31.13
CA TYR A 661 -9.01 -26.29 31.62
C TYR A 661 -9.62 -25.07 32.31
N ILE A 662 -10.92 -25.10 32.58
CA ILE A 662 -11.62 -24.07 33.36
C ILE A 662 -11.99 -24.65 34.72
N HIS A 663 -11.59 -24.01 35.81
CA HIS A 663 -11.95 -24.37 37.17
C HIS A 663 -12.21 -23.09 37.98
N HIS A 664 -13.35 -23.03 38.68
CA HIS A 664 -13.82 -21.80 39.37
C HIS A 664 -13.81 -20.55 38.47
N GLY A 665 -14.18 -20.71 37.19
CA GLY A 665 -14.21 -19.61 36.22
C GLY A 665 -12.82 -19.11 35.77
N LYS A 666 -11.73 -19.80 36.13
CA LYS A 666 -10.36 -19.45 35.73
C LYS A 666 -9.78 -20.50 34.80
N LYS A 667 -8.95 -20.08 33.83
CA LYS A 667 -8.11 -21.01 33.06
C LYS A 667 -7.02 -21.57 33.97
N VAL A 668 -6.93 -22.89 34.08
CA VAL A 668 -5.92 -23.60 34.86
C VAL A 668 -5.14 -24.52 33.93
N VAL A 669 -3.81 -24.38 33.95
CA VAL A 669 -2.90 -25.26 33.21
C VAL A 669 -2.58 -26.47 34.09
N ILE A 670 -2.94 -27.66 33.61
CA ILE A 670 -2.42 -28.92 34.14
C ILE A 670 -1.13 -29.19 33.35
N LYS A 671 0.00 -29.33 34.07
CA LYS A 671 1.31 -29.66 33.50
C LYS A 671 1.56 -31.15 33.56
#